data_AF-A0A954P7U8-F1
#
_entry.id   AF-A0A954P7U8-F1
#
_cell.length_a   1.000
_cell.length_b   1.000
_cell.length_c   1.000
_cell.angle_alpha   90.00
_cell.angle_beta   90.00
_cell.angle_gamma   90.00
#
_symmetry.space_group_name_H-M   'P 1'
#
loop_
_entity.id
_entity.type
_entity.pdbx_description
1 polymer ?
#
loop_
_entity_poly.entity_id
_entity_poly.type
_entity_poly.pdbx_seq_one_letter_code
_entity_poly.pdbx_strand_id
1 'polypeptide(L)'
;MTKRWVNGRSIGYVQCIVALVASLGMTRFQSAEAKEGVQPPNIVVIFTDDQGYGDLSCYGSQSIHTPRLDSLAAEGTRFTNFYAQVVCGPSRSALLTGRYPNRSLGWSMPASEITIAELLREHGYVTGCIGKWDVSNRAAILDRMPNAKGFDYYFGTLGANDNGRVVLHENNLQLDATDNMASLTGLYTDKSIEFLKQNQQQPFFLYLAHTMVHSVIDVSPEFKGKSKGGLYGDVVQELDFHCGRLLDTIDELGLRDTTLVIFTTDNGPWNNLQEALGRKHGGQIAWGSSGPLREGKGSTYEGGLRVPCLARWPNKIPAGRVSNAIFATIDFLPTFASLTNCDVPADRIVDGVDQSDLLIGQSELGARQDFFYFCKNELHAVRQDNYKLILTDRRQHYNYVKDKGSDEVELYDLSEDIGETNNLARKQPEIVRQLLRHASSIPMPDTPPDDRIARAVKAKQESMELKTGDWLAHSFSESMRQQIDRNFQDGIDQGILPGGGLLILHQGEVVHRKAYGFADLNTRRSFTVDTPCRIASITKPHTATLLSILADQGIVDLTKTIDVYLPEFGQLQIAGHGVAQRAPTLLECLSHTAGFPGNNEAQSNAPAMIGAKTLGQAVGRLSTAALVSEPGTKYAYSRCGYMVAGRVAEVVTGRTIQDLMRRHLLEPIGAEGATFVPDSETRAHIPTQYERKQGGLVERNREEQVKFVNPGGSLIATMDDVARLLLLHRNGGKVGDRQIVSEAALRQMATAQPATRGTGYGLGFNIMAKRPDGSAKRIRHTGASGTLAMLDFDDDLIVIVFTQVDQTKITTWRNQLLQSIAEACTANTQASRASN
;
A
#
# COMPACT_ATOMS: atom_id res chain seq x y z
N MET A 1 33.94 78.92 -17.73
CA MET A 1 33.24 80.17 -18.10
C MET A 1 31.85 80.14 -17.46
N THR A 2 31.31 81.29 -17.00
CA THR A 2 29.86 81.67 -16.95
C THR A 2 28.79 80.61 -16.59
N LYS A 3 27.88 80.74 -15.61
CA LYS A 3 27.35 81.80 -14.69
C LYS A 3 26.62 81.05 -13.53
N ARG A 4 26.23 81.59 -12.35
CA ARG A 4 26.33 82.89 -11.65
C ARG A 4 26.07 82.63 -10.13
N TRP A 5 26.81 83.28 -9.21
CA TRP A 5 26.36 84.04 -7.99
C TRP A 5 25.40 83.37 -6.96
N VAL A 6 25.39 83.62 -5.63
CA VAL A 6 26.18 84.33 -4.56
C VAL A 6 25.45 83.98 -3.23
N ASN A 7 25.96 83.90 -2.00
CA ASN A 7 27.22 84.16 -1.27
C ASN A 7 27.34 83.12 -0.10
N GLY A 8 28.27 83.14 0.88
CA GLY A 8 29.48 83.97 1.09
C GLY A 8 29.92 84.02 2.58
N ARG A 9 31.21 83.73 2.84
CA ARG A 9 32.00 83.86 4.09
C ARG A 9 31.64 83.01 5.33
N SER A 10 32.69 82.38 5.83
CA SER A 10 32.86 81.71 7.12
C SER A 10 33.12 82.68 8.28
N ILE A 11 32.91 82.23 9.54
CA ILE A 11 33.83 82.33 10.70
C ILE A 11 33.16 81.79 11.98
N GLY A 12 33.93 81.08 12.83
CA GLY A 12 33.91 81.29 14.29
C GLY A 12 32.90 80.54 15.17
N TYR A 13 33.43 79.69 16.06
CA TYR A 13 32.79 79.21 17.30
C TYR A 13 32.28 80.34 18.22
N VAL A 14 31.07 80.20 18.78
CA VAL A 14 30.69 80.51 20.19
C VAL A 14 29.58 79.51 20.62
N GLN A 15 29.40 79.29 21.92
CA GLN A 15 28.59 78.21 22.51
C GLN A 15 27.09 78.52 22.73
N CYS A 16 26.29 77.45 22.69
CA CYS A 16 25.10 77.08 23.49
C CYS A 16 24.15 78.15 24.10
N ILE A 17 22.83 77.98 23.83
CA ILE A 17 21.65 77.94 24.75
C ILE A 17 20.40 77.99 23.84
N VAL A 18 19.65 76.90 23.61
CA VAL A 18 18.69 76.16 24.47
C VAL A 18 17.30 76.83 24.54
N ALA A 19 16.26 76.05 24.18
CA ALA A 19 14.85 76.43 23.94
C ALA A 19 14.64 77.39 22.72
N LEU A 20 13.58 77.28 21.90
CA LEU A 20 12.29 76.58 22.08
C LEU A 20 11.69 76.12 20.73
N VAL A 21 11.67 74.81 20.45
CA VAL A 21 10.75 74.18 19.48
C VAL A 21 10.23 72.90 20.15
N ALA A 22 9.13 73.03 20.90
CA ALA A 22 8.76 72.08 21.95
C ALA A 22 7.28 71.65 21.89
N SER A 23 6.86 71.01 20.80
CA SER A 23 5.54 70.38 20.70
C SER A 23 5.41 69.38 19.53
N LEU A 24 6.11 68.24 19.57
CA LEU A 24 5.77 67.02 18.79
C LEU A 24 6.64 65.83 19.24
N GLY A 25 6.03 64.68 19.51
CA GLY A 25 6.69 63.39 19.33
C GLY A 25 7.72 62.89 20.35
N MET A 26 7.76 63.35 21.61
CA MET A 26 8.44 62.60 22.69
C MET A 26 7.63 61.36 23.10
N THR A 27 7.43 60.41 22.18
CA THR A 27 7.06 59.05 22.56
C THR A 27 8.29 58.42 23.19
N ARG A 28 8.20 58.06 24.47
CA ARG A 28 9.27 57.31 25.14
C ARG A 28 9.51 56.02 24.35
N PHE A 29 10.76 55.74 24.00
CA PHE A 29 11.19 54.34 24.00
C PHE A 29 11.09 53.87 25.44
N GLN A 30 9.93 53.34 25.82
CA GLN A 30 9.91 52.30 26.83
C GLN A 30 10.80 51.21 26.25
N SER A 31 11.96 51.01 26.88
CA SER A 31 12.49 49.66 26.98
C SER A 31 11.31 48.78 27.37
N ALA A 32 10.89 47.89 26.48
CA ALA A 32 10.04 46.80 26.91
C ALA A 32 10.81 46.15 28.05
N GLU A 33 10.21 46.13 29.25
CA GLU A 33 10.77 45.32 30.33
C GLU A 33 10.85 43.92 29.76
N ALA A 34 12.07 43.43 29.60
CA ALA A 34 12.29 42.05 29.26
C ALA A 34 11.64 41.26 30.41
N LYS A 35 10.48 40.66 30.14
CA LYS A 35 10.02 39.53 30.92
C LYS A 35 11.23 38.60 31.02
N GLU A 36 11.47 38.03 32.20
CA GLU A 36 12.46 36.98 32.40
C GLU A 36 11.99 35.70 31.69
N GLY A 37 11.96 35.77 30.36
CA GLY A 37 11.65 34.69 29.47
C GLY A 37 12.86 33.78 29.40
N VAL A 38 12.60 32.48 29.55
CA VAL A 38 13.59 31.43 29.36
C VAL A 38 14.21 31.63 27.97
N GLN A 39 15.53 31.86 27.91
CA GLN A 39 16.20 31.94 26.61
C GLN A 39 16.00 30.61 25.87
N PRO A 40 15.65 30.66 24.57
CA PRO A 40 15.34 29.46 23.81
C PRO A 40 16.65 28.64 23.62
N PRO A 41 16.58 27.29 23.68
CA PRO A 41 17.76 26.45 23.77
C PRO A 41 18.61 26.46 22.51
N ASN A 42 19.93 26.34 22.67
CA ASN A 42 20.79 25.88 21.60
C ASN A 42 20.43 24.43 21.25
N ILE A 43 20.42 24.07 19.98
CA ILE A 43 20.06 22.72 19.52
C ILE A 43 21.22 22.14 18.72
N VAL A 44 21.73 20.98 19.14
CA VAL A 44 22.79 20.23 18.45
C VAL A 44 22.27 18.84 18.13
N VAL A 45 22.15 18.53 16.84
CA VAL A 45 21.81 17.19 16.35
C VAL A 45 23.06 16.58 15.72
N ILE A 46 23.63 15.59 16.41
CA ILE A 46 24.70 14.73 15.89
C ILE A 46 24.02 13.55 15.19
N PHE A 47 24.26 13.39 13.90
CA PHE A 47 23.55 12.46 13.03
C PHE A 47 24.54 11.64 12.20
N THR A 48 24.71 10.37 12.53
CA THR A 48 25.66 9.48 11.82
C THR A 48 25.00 8.75 10.65
N ASP A 49 25.82 8.05 9.87
CA ASP A 49 25.45 7.43 8.60
C ASP A 49 25.71 5.91 8.72
N ASP A 50 24.70 5.06 8.55
CA ASP A 50 24.81 3.58 8.63
C ASP A 50 25.26 2.99 9.99
N GLN A 51 25.08 3.71 11.09
CA GLN A 51 25.36 3.18 12.44
C GLN A 51 24.20 2.32 12.97
N GLY A 52 24.51 1.17 13.55
CA GLY A 52 23.51 0.21 14.02
C GLY A 52 23.12 0.35 15.49
N TYR A 53 21.95 -0.20 15.82
CA TYR A 53 21.40 -0.24 17.18
C TYR A 53 22.31 -0.90 18.21
N GLY A 54 23.09 -1.91 17.80
CA GLY A 54 23.99 -2.67 18.67
C GLY A 54 25.43 -2.16 18.75
N ASP A 55 25.76 -1.01 18.12
CA ASP A 55 27.15 -0.57 17.96
C ASP A 55 27.69 0.31 19.10
N LEU A 56 26.82 0.86 19.97
CA LEU A 56 27.21 1.62 21.17
C LEU A 56 27.33 0.71 22.40
N SER A 57 28.28 0.96 23.31
CA SER A 57 28.38 0.19 24.57
C SER A 57 27.17 0.41 25.48
N CYS A 58 26.62 1.63 25.56
CA CYS A 58 25.33 1.89 26.22
C CYS A 58 24.11 1.26 25.53
N TYR A 59 24.24 0.62 24.35
CA TYR A 59 23.21 -0.23 23.74
C TYR A 59 23.57 -1.73 23.75
N GLY A 60 24.67 -2.10 24.42
CA GLY A 60 25.06 -3.49 24.64
C GLY A 60 26.28 -3.98 23.84
N SER A 61 26.94 -3.12 23.06
CA SER A 61 28.15 -3.50 22.32
C SER A 61 29.24 -4.04 23.26
N GLN A 62 29.79 -5.21 22.91
CA GLN A 62 30.86 -5.89 23.65
C GLN A 62 32.24 -5.74 22.98
N SER A 63 32.27 -5.18 21.77
CA SER A 63 33.45 -5.11 20.90
C SER A 63 33.87 -3.69 20.52
N ILE A 64 32.96 -2.72 20.69
CA ILE A 64 33.16 -1.29 20.47
C ILE A 64 32.88 -0.59 21.80
N HIS A 65 33.74 0.34 22.21
CA HIS A 65 33.59 1.10 23.45
C HIS A 65 33.31 2.57 23.12
N THR A 66 32.18 3.11 23.59
CA THR A 66 31.75 4.48 23.28
C THR A 66 31.58 5.31 24.55
N PRO A 67 32.67 5.55 25.32
CA PRO A 67 32.59 6.16 26.65
C PRO A 67 32.01 7.59 26.65
N ARG A 68 32.15 8.38 25.56
CA ARG A 68 31.60 9.73 25.50
C ARG A 68 30.10 9.74 25.25
N LEU A 69 29.61 8.83 24.40
CA LEU A 69 28.18 8.61 24.18
C LEU A 69 27.54 7.88 25.38
N ASP A 70 28.27 7.02 26.08
CA ASP A 70 27.82 6.42 27.33
C ASP A 70 27.67 7.50 28.44
N SER A 71 28.55 8.51 28.48
CA SER A 71 28.39 9.69 29.33
C SER A 71 27.17 10.53 28.91
N LEU A 72 26.99 10.79 27.61
CA LEU A 72 25.80 11.47 27.07
C LEU A 72 24.48 10.76 27.46
N ALA A 73 24.49 9.41 27.49
CA ALA A 73 23.38 8.59 27.96
C ALA A 73 23.15 8.70 29.47
N ALA A 74 24.22 8.69 30.27
CA ALA A 74 24.15 8.82 31.73
C ALA A 74 23.73 10.23 32.17
N GLU A 75 24.08 11.26 31.41
CA GLU A 75 23.74 12.67 31.64
C GLU A 75 22.32 13.04 31.15
N GLY A 76 21.61 12.13 30.47
CA GLY A 76 20.33 12.41 29.81
C GLY A 76 19.42 11.18 29.70
N THR A 77 18.67 11.10 28.59
CA THR A 77 17.76 9.98 28.30
C THR A 77 18.25 9.13 27.12
N ARG A 78 18.24 7.80 27.29
CA ARG A 78 18.46 6.80 26.23
C ARG A 78 17.13 6.24 25.74
N PHE A 79 16.82 6.39 24.45
CA PHE A 79 15.56 5.94 23.84
C PHE A 79 15.71 4.58 23.14
N THR A 80 15.03 3.55 23.62
CA THR A 80 15.13 2.18 23.08
C THR A 80 14.17 1.88 21.93
N ASN A 81 13.19 2.77 21.69
CA ASN A 81 12.17 2.69 20.64
C ASN A 81 12.24 3.91 19.70
N PHE A 82 13.46 4.33 19.32
CA PHE A 82 13.67 5.43 18.39
C PHE A 82 13.78 4.98 16.92
N TYR A 83 13.12 5.70 16.00
CA TYR A 83 12.99 5.31 14.59
C TYR A 83 13.44 6.40 13.60
N ALA A 84 14.27 6.00 12.63
CA ALA A 84 14.58 6.76 11.42
C ALA A 84 13.80 6.18 10.22
N GLN A 85 14.35 6.23 9.00
CA GLN A 85 13.77 5.57 7.81
C GLN A 85 14.76 4.51 7.27
N VAL A 86 14.35 3.71 6.29
CA VAL A 86 15.15 2.55 5.84
C VAL A 86 16.47 2.91 5.13
N VAL A 87 16.64 4.16 4.69
CA VAL A 87 17.82 4.65 3.95
C VAL A 87 18.06 6.16 4.14
N CYS A 88 19.34 6.53 4.12
CA CYS A 88 19.91 7.86 4.31
C CYS A 88 19.12 9.08 3.75
N GLY A 89 18.99 9.25 2.44
CA GLY A 89 18.30 10.43 1.85
C GLY A 89 16.86 10.60 2.34
N PRO A 90 16.01 9.57 2.25
CA PRO A 90 14.71 9.49 2.93
C PRO A 90 14.74 9.90 4.40
N SER A 91 15.63 9.34 5.21
CA SER A 91 15.76 9.68 6.64
C SER A 91 16.14 11.13 6.90
N ARG A 92 17.07 11.67 6.11
CA ARG A 92 17.55 13.06 6.20
C ARG A 92 16.41 14.03 5.82
N SER A 93 15.65 13.74 4.76
CA SER A 93 14.47 14.54 4.41
C SER A 93 13.38 14.48 5.48
N ALA A 94 13.16 13.30 6.08
CA ALA A 94 12.15 13.10 7.12
C ALA A 94 12.49 13.82 8.42
N LEU A 95 13.76 13.77 8.84
CA LEU A 95 14.28 14.56 9.96
C LEU A 95 14.09 16.06 9.72
N LEU A 96 14.52 16.55 8.57
CA LEU A 96 14.52 17.99 8.28
C LEU A 96 13.12 18.59 8.13
N THR A 97 12.12 17.82 7.67
CA THR A 97 10.78 18.33 7.30
C THR A 97 9.63 17.82 8.17
N GLY A 98 9.92 16.94 9.13
CA GLY A 98 8.89 16.30 9.98
C GLY A 98 7.88 15.43 9.23
N ARG A 99 8.23 14.96 8.01
CA ARG A 99 7.30 14.34 7.05
C ARG A 99 7.85 13.03 6.50
N TYR A 100 7.01 12.00 6.42
CA TYR A 100 7.41 10.69 5.90
C TYR A 100 7.92 10.79 4.44
N PRO A 101 8.85 9.92 4.00
CA PRO A 101 9.47 10.01 2.66
C PRO A 101 8.51 9.90 1.47
N ASN A 102 7.31 9.35 1.67
CA ASN A 102 6.24 9.38 0.68
C ASN A 102 5.73 10.81 0.39
N ARG A 103 5.87 11.75 1.33
CA ARG A 103 5.58 13.19 1.17
C ARG A 103 6.84 14.00 0.88
N SER A 104 7.89 13.81 1.67
CA SER A 104 9.13 14.61 1.64
C SER A 104 10.13 14.16 0.56
N LEU A 105 9.81 13.09 -0.18
CA LEU A 105 10.50 12.59 -1.39
C LEU A 105 12.00 12.25 -1.26
N GLY A 106 12.58 12.21 -0.06
CA GLY A 106 13.94 11.69 0.16
C GLY A 106 15.03 12.47 -0.58
N TRP A 107 15.86 11.77 -1.37
CA TRP A 107 16.86 12.40 -2.24
C TRP A 107 16.25 13.47 -3.17
N SER A 108 14.95 13.37 -3.49
CA SER A 108 14.18 14.31 -4.31
C SER A 108 13.42 15.41 -3.53
N MET A 109 13.71 15.63 -2.24
CA MET A 109 13.08 16.65 -1.38
C MET A 109 12.90 18.02 -2.06
N PRO A 110 11.66 18.47 -2.37
CA PRO A 110 11.41 19.67 -3.16
C PRO A 110 11.95 20.97 -2.56
N ALA A 111 12.22 21.95 -3.43
CA ALA A 111 12.51 23.32 -3.03
C ALA A 111 11.35 23.99 -2.26
N SER A 112 10.13 23.46 -2.36
CA SER A 112 8.96 23.92 -1.60
C SER A 112 8.81 23.29 -0.21
N GLU A 113 9.67 22.35 0.21
CA GLU A 113 9.60 21.77 1.56
C GLU A 113 10.23 22.68 2.62
N ILE A 114 9.49 23.00 3.68
CA ILE A 114 9.99 23.80 4.81
C ILE A 114 10.76 22.87 5.75
N THR A 115 11.97 23.29 6.13
CA THR A 115 12.86 22.57 7.04
C THR A 115 12.94 23.19 8.44
N ILE A 116 13.41 22.42 9.41
CA ILE A 116 13.78 22.87 10.76
C ILE A 116 14.64 24.14 10.73
N ALA A 117 15.62 24.21 9.83
CA ALA A 117 16.52 25.36 9.75
C ALA A 117 15.82 26.62 9.20
N GLU A 118 14.90 26.48 8.23
CA GLU A 118 14.08 27.61 7.76
C GLU A 118 13.21 28.15 8.91
N LEU A 119 12.51 27.26 9.63
CA LEU A 119 11.65 27.58 10.77
C LEU A 119 12.41 28.26 11.92
N LEU A 120 13.55 27.71 12.35
CA LEU A 120 14.33 28.27 13.47
C LEU A 120 15.00 29.60 13.09
N ARG A 121 15.50 29.75 11.87
CA ARG A 121 16.15 30.99 11.42
C ARG A 121 15.18 32.16 11.37
N GLU A 122 13.92 31.95 10.98
CA GLU A 122 12.88 32.98 11.03
C GLU A 122 12.60 33.48 12.47
N HIS A 123 12.95 32.67 13.48
CA HIS A 123 12.84 32.99 14.90
C HIS A 123 14.18 33.40 15.55
N GLY A 124 15.17 33.79 14.73
CA GLY A 124 16.42 34.41 15.19
C GLY A 124 17.55 33.45 15.55
N TYR A 125 17.42 32.15 15.24
CA TYR A 125 18.54 31.21 15.34
C TYR A 125 19.56 31.44 14.23
N VAL A 126 20.85 31.27 14.54
CA VAL A 126 21.87 31.04 13.50
C VAL A 126 22.03 29.54 13.27
N THR A 127 22.08 29.14 12.01
CA THR A 127 21.90 27.74 11.60
C THR A 127 23.11 27.19 10.84
N GLY A 128 23.58 26.01 11.24
CA GLY A 128 24.77 25.35 10.69
C GLY A 128 24.49 23.90 10.26
N CYS A 129 24.77 23.55 9.00
CA CYS A 129 24.77 22.17 8.49
C CYS A 129 26.21 21.74 8.22
N ILE A 130 26.69 20.67 8.85
CA ILE A 130 28.09 20.24 8.70
C ILE A 130 28.14 18.74 8.41
N GLY A 131 28.69 18.36 7.26
CA GLY A 131 28.76 16.98 6.76
C GLY A 131 27.84 16.71 5.56
N LYS A 132 27.21 15.53 5.53
CA LYS A 132 26.47 14.97 4.39
C LYS A 132 25.02 15.46 4.33
N TRP A 133 24.67 16.11 3.23
CA TRP A 133 23.31 16.59 2.92
C TRP A 133 22.40 15.47 2.36
N ASP A 134 22.74 14.90 1.20
CA ASP A 134 22.05 13.77 0.52
C ASP A 134 20.52 13.94 0.29
N VAL A 135 19.99 15.17 0.30
CA VAL A 135 18.57 15.47 -0.03
C VAL A 135 18.40 16.36 -1.28
N SER A 136 19.47 16.56 -2.06
CA SER A 136 19.50 17.36 -3.31
C SER A 136 19.79 16.53 -4.57
N ASN A 137 19.38 15.25 -4.61
CA ASN A 137 19.75 14.26 -5.64
C ASN A 137 21.28 14.13 -5.84
N ARG A 138 22.08 14.39 -4.78
CA ARG A 138 23.55 14.40 -4.80
C ARG A 138 24.17 15.45 -5.73
N ALA A 139 23.41 16.49 -6.07
CA ALA A 139 23.83 17.56 -6.97
C ALA A 139 23.67 18.95 -6.33
N ALA A 140 24.44 19.92 -6.85
CA ALA A 140 24.39 21.32 -6.44
C ALA A 140 23.19 22.06 -7.08
N ILE A 141 21.98 21.60 -6.76
CA ILE A 141 20.73 22.23 -7.21
C ILE A 141 20.43 23.39 -6.25
N LEU A 142 20.63 24.63 -6.71
CA LEU A 142 20.74 25.82 -5.84
C LEU A 142 19.56 26.04 -4.88
N ASP A 143 18.34 25.83 -5.34
CA ASP A 143 17.09 25.95 -4.56
C ASP A 143 16.87 24.81 -3.55
N ARG A 144 17.77 23.82 -3.55
CA ARG A 144 17.78 22.63 -2.69
C ARG A 144 19.14 22.42 -2.00
N MET A 145 20.04 23.42 -2.07
CA MET A 145 21.26 23.49 -1.26
C MET A 145 20.92 23.79 0.19
N PRO A 146 21.77 23.42 1.17
CA PRO A 146 21.56 23.75 2.58
C PRO A 146 21.29 25.24 2.83
N ASN A 147 21.96 26.16 2.14
CA ASN A 147 21.73 27.60 2.34
C ASN A 147 20.39 28.11 1.81
N ALA A 148 19.83 27.46 0.78
CA ALA A 148 18.44 27.68 0.38
C ALA A 148 17.46 27.05 1.38
N LYS A 149 17.88 25.95 2.03
CA LYS A 149 17.16 25.23 3.09
C LYS A 149 17.56 25.67 4.49
N GLY A 150 17.53 26.98 4.68
CA GLY A 150 17.55 27.60 6.00
C GLY A 150 18.92 27.76 6.63
N PHE A 151 19.95 27.00 6.23
CA PHE A 151 21.26 26.99 6.89
C PHE A 151 22.13 28.20 6.52
N ASP A 152 22.44 29.06 7.48
CA ASP A 152 23.30 30.23 7.28
C ASP A 152 24.76 29.83 6.98
N TYR A 153 25.22 28.74 7.60
CA TYR A 153 26.50 28.11 7.30
C TYR A 153 26.33 26.65 6.85
N TYR A 154 27.07 26.26 5.82
CA TYR A 154 27.18 24.88 5.40
C TYR A 154 28.64 24.50 5.09
N PHE A 155 29.07 23.33 5.54
CA PHE A 155 30.34 22.72 5.12
C PHE A 155 30.19 21.21 4.99
N GLY A 156 30.45 20.64 3.80
CA GLY A 156 30.46 19.17 3.64
C GLY A 156 30.09 18.65 2.25
N THR A 157 29.37 17.54 2.20
CA THR A 157 29.15 16.76 0.96
C THR A 157 27.68 16.70 0.58
N LEU A 158 27.38 16.92 -0.71
CA LEU A 158 25.99 16.86 -1.20
C LEU A 158 25.44 15.43 -1.33
N GLY A 159 26.29 14.40 -1.16
CA GLY A 159 25.92 12.99 -1.24
C GLY A 159 26.90 12.07 -0.50
N ALA A 160 26.65 10.77 -0.59
CA ALA A 160 27.43 9.72 0.07
C ALA A 160 28.80 9.44 -0.58
N ASN A 161 29.69 8.83 0.18
CA ASN A 161 31.06 8.42 -0.15
C ASN A 161 31.16 7.04 -0.85
N ASP A 162 30.16 6.65 -1.64
CA ASP A 162 30.02 5.30 -2.23
C ASP A 162 31.30 4.82 -2.94
N ASN A 163 32.01 5.75 -3.61
CA ASN A 163 33.20 5.53 -4.41
C ASN A 163 34.53 5.79 -3.67
N GLY A 164 34.51 6.05 -2.36
CA GLY A 164 35.70 6.38 -1.57
C GLY A 164 36.29 7.78 -1.86
N ARG A 165 35.54 8.65 -2.51
CA ARG A 165 35.90 10.04 -2.79
C ARG A 165 34.65 10.92 -2.69
N VAL A 166 34.80 12.12 -2.13
CA VAL A 166 33.72 13.10 -1.97
C VAL A 166 34.13 14.48 -2.48
N VAL A 167 33.16 15.29 -2.90
CA VAL A 167 33.34 16.71 -3.24
C VAL A 167 32.88 17.55 -2.07
N LEU A 168 33.81 18.30 -1.44
CA LEU A 168 33.47 19.21 -0.37
C LEU A 168 32.87 20.50 -0.93
N HIS A 169 32.05 21.17 -0.12
CA HIS A 169 31.45 22.46 -0.40
C HIS A 169 31.54 23.31 0.88
N GLU A 170 31.68 24.62 0.73
CA GLU A 170 31.49 25.59 1.80
C GLU A 170 30.47 26.62 1.32
N ASN A 171 29.30 26.61 1.96
CA ASN A 171 28.06 27.19 1.46
C ASN A 171 27.77 26.74 0.01
N ASN A 172 27.42 27.68 -0.87
CA ASN A 172 27.17 27.40 -2.30
C ASN A 172 28.46 27.26 -3.14
N LEU A 173 29.65 27.38 -2.54
CA LEU A 173 30.92 27.20 -3.26
C LEU A 173 31.36 25.73 -3.21
N GLN A 174 31.57 25.13 -4.38
CA GLN A 174 32.24 23.84 -4.48
C GLN A 174 33.74 24.00 -4.18
N LEU A 175 34.28 23.15 -3.31
CA LEU A 175 35.70 23.05 -2.98
C LEU A 175 36.33 21.83 -3.69
N ASP A 176 37.58 21.53 -3.34
CA ASP A 176 38.29 20.34 -3.82
C ASP A 176 37.67 19.02 -3.36
N ALA A 177 37.95 17.96 -4.12
CA ALA A 177 37.42 16.63 -3.89
C ALA A 177 38.45 15.68 -3.27
N THR A 178 38.19 15.24 -2.04
CA THR A 178 39.08 14.40 -1.20
C THR A 178 38.68 12.92 -1.22
N ASP A 179 39.68 12.05 -1.25
CA ASP A 179 39.62 10.60 -1.05
C ASP A 179 40.11 10.16 0.35
N ASN A 180 40.62 11.08 1.17
CA ASN A 180 41.03 10.83 2.55
C ASN A 180 39.81 10.73 3.49
N MET A 181 39.12 9.59 3.45
CA MET A 181 37.91 9.34 4.26
C MET A 181 38.16 9.46 5.77
N ALA A 182 39.33 9.01 6.24
CA ALA A 182 39.75 9.08 7.65
C ALA A 182 39.76 10.53 8.19
N SER A 183 40.04 11.53 7.35
CA SER A 183 40.06 12.94 7.79
C SER A 183 38.68 13.55 8.04
N LEU A 184 37.60 12.96 7.52
CA LEU A 184 36.29 13.61 7.47
C LEU A 184 35.64 13.78 8.85
N THR A 185 35.77 12.79 9.75
CA THR A 185 35.20 12.86 11.10
C THR A 185 35.80 14.01 11.90
N GLY A 186 37.14 14.15 11.85
CA GLY A 186 37.83 15.27 12.48
C GLY A 186 37.49 16.62 11.87
N LEU A 187 37.54 16.73 10.54
CA LEU A 187 37.27 17.97 9.81
C LEU A 187 35.86 18.53 10.08
N TYR A 188 34.83 17.68 10.09
CA TYR A 188 33.46 18.10 10.43
C TYR A 188 33.32 18.50 11.90
N THR A 189 34.07 17.85 12.80
CA THR A 189 34.10 18.21 14.23
C THR A 189 34.78 19.56 14.44
N ASP A 190 35.90 19.82 13.77
CA ASP A 190 36.65 21.07 13.85
C ASP A 190 35.81 22.24 13.30
N LYS A 191 35.12 22.05 12.18
CA LYS A 191 34.16 23.03 11.64
C LYS A 191 32.94 23.24 12.55
N SER A 192 32.51 22.22 13.27
CA SER A 192 31.44 22.35 14.28
C SER A 192 31.90 23.17 15.49
N ILE A 193 33.12 22.92 15.98
CA ILE A 193 33.76 23.67 17.07
C ILE A 193 34.00 25.13 16.65
N GLU A 194 34.37 25.39 15.39
CA GLU A 194 34.44 26.74 14.81
C GLU A 194 33.07 27.44 14.86
N PHE A 195 32.01 26.78 14.35
CA PHE A 195 30.65 27.31 14.35
C PHE A 195 30.13 27.63 15.76
N LEU A 196 30.34 26.74 16.73
CA LEU A 196 29.98 26.98 18.14
C LEU A 196 30.72 28.20 18.71
N LYS A 197 32.03 28.30 18.51
CA LYS A 197 32.86 29.39 19.05
C LYS A 197 32.51 30.76 18.44
N GLN A 198 32.05 30.79 17.19
CA GLN A 198 31.56 32.00 16.53
C GLN A 198 30.16 32.42 16.99
N ASN A 199 29.28 31.47 17.37
CA ASN A 199 27.86 31.74 17.64
C ASN A 199 27.44 31.67 19.11
N GLN A 200 28.35 31.39 20.05
CA GLN A 200 28.13 31.28 21.51
C GLN A 200 27.39 32.42 22.23
N GLN A 201 26.99 33.52 21.56
CA GLN A 201 26.27 34.67 22.14
C GLN A 201 24.83 34.80 21.65
N GLN A 202 24.35 33.88 20.81
CA GLN A 202 23.02 33.87 20.21
C GLN A 202 22.52 32.42 20.07
N PRO A 203 21.20 32.17 20.07
CA PRO A 203 20.69 30.81 19.90
C PRO A 203 21.12 30.23 18.55
N PHE A 204 21.57 28.98 18.56
CA PHE A 204 22.01 28.29 17.33
C PHE A 204 21.42 26.89 17.17
N PHE A 205 21.29 26.47 15.91
CA PHE A 205 20.97 25.10 15.51
C PHE A 205 22.11 24.52 14.69
N LEU A 206 22.76 23.48 15.21
CA LEU A 206 23.82 22.73 14.54
C LEU A 206 23.33 21.34 14.16
N TYR A 207 23.27 21.06 12.86
CA TYR A 207 23.05 19.74 12.28
C TYR A 207 24.40 19.16 11.81
N LEU A 208 25.04 18.38 12.68
CA LEU A 208 26.30 17.68 12.41
C LEU A 208 26.01 16.29 11.84
N ALA A 209 25.95 16.21 10.53
CA ALA A 209 25.53 15.04 9.76
C ALA A 209 26.74 14.28 9.21
N HIS A 210 27.44 13.48 10.03
CA HIS A 210 28.66 12.79 9.61
C HIS A 210 28.47 11.92 8.34
N THR A 211 29.56 11.75 7.58
CA THR A 211 29.66 10.78 6.46
C THR A 211 30.11 9.40 6.95
N MET A 212 30.84 9.34 8.07
CA MET A 212 31.07 8.07 8.75
C MET A 212 29.79 7.66 9.52
N VAL A 213 29.44 6.38 9.56
CA VAL A 213 30.20 5.16 9.20
C VAL A 213 29.77 4.53 7.86
N HIS A 214 29.31 5.34 6.90
CA HIS A 214 28.94 4.87 5.57
C HIS A 214 30.18 4.41 4.78
N SER A 215 30.04 3.30 4.04
CA SER A 215 31.13 2.72 3.26
C SER A 215 31.35 3.52 1.96
N VAL A 216 32.57 3.93 1.58
CA VAL A 216 33.90 3.50 2.09
C VAL A 216 34.30 4.20 3.38
N ILE A 217 34.47 3.42 4.45
CA ILE A 217 35.06 3.88 5.72
C ILE A 217 36.59 3.83 5.67
N ASP A 218 37.25 4.72 6.41
CA ASP A 218 38.62 4.58 6.89
C ASP A 218 38.75 5.34 8.21
N VAL A 219 39.82 5.11 8.96
CA VAL A 219 40.05 5.64 10.31
C VAL A 219 41.42 6.30 10.42
N SER A 220 41.56 7.35 11.25
CA SER A 220 42.88 7.97 11.45
C SER A 220 43.89 7.00 12.11
N PRO A 221 45.22 7.25 11.96
CA PRO A 221 46.26 6.36 12.46
C PRO A 221 46.23 6.10 13.96
N GLU A 222 45.62 6.99 14.75
CA GLU A 222 45.56 6.89 16.21
C GLU A 222 44.55 5.84 16.68
N PHE A 223 43.43 5.69 15.97
CA PHE A 223 42.33 4.76 16.28
C PHE A 223 42.43 3.42 15.53
N LYS A 224 43.34 3.31 14.55
CA LYS A 224 43.49 2.11 13.72
C LYS A 224 43.95 0.89 14.53
N GLY A 225 43.19 -0.20 14.46
CA GLY A 225 43.47 -1.46 15.15
C GLY A 225 43.30 -1.40 16.67
N LYS A 226 42.42 -0.53 17.19
CA LYS A 226 42.14 -0.41 18.65
C LYS A 226 40.90 -1.19 19.06
N SER A 227 39.95 -1.38 18.15
CA SER A 227 38.67 -2.05 18.38
C SER A 227 38.74 -3.56 18.31
N LYS A 228 37.85 -4.22 19.05
CA LYS A 228 37.49 -5.63 18.76
C LYS A 228 36.45 -5.74 17.65
N GLY A 229 35.82 -4.63 17.25
CA GLY A 229 34.92 -4.53 16.10
C GLY A 229 35.63 -4.39 14.74
N GLY A 230 36.96 -4.50 14.68
CA GLY A 230 37.75 -4.24 13.47
C GLY A 230 37.64 -2.78 13.00
N LEU A 231 37.88 -2.54 11.71
CA LEU A 231 37.90 -1.18 11.12
C LEU A 231 36.61 -0.41 11.40
N TYR A 232 35.44 -1.06 11.31
CA TYR A 232 34.18 -0.41 11.65
C TYR A 232 34.16 0.09 13.10
N GLY A 233 34.58 -0.75 14.04
CA GLY A 233 34.67 -0.39 15.45
C GLY A 233 35.80 0.59 15.78
N ASP A 234 36.84 0.69 14.94
CA ASP A 234 37.85 1.74 15.04
C ASP A 234 37.22 3.10 14.70
N VAL A 235 36.46 3.19 13.60
CA VAL A 235 35.79 4.44 13.18
C VAL A 235 34.67 4.86 14.14
N VAL A 236 33.92 3.91 14.72
CA VAL A 236 32.92 4.26 15.76
C VAL A 236 33.58 4.81 17.04
N GLN A 237 34.77 4.32 17.42
CA GLN A 237 35.53 4.86 18.55
C GLN A 237 36.15 6.25 18.25
N GLU A 238 36.63 6.46 17.03
CA GLU A 238 37.04 7.80 16.57
C GLU A 238 35.85 8.77 16.61
N LEU A 239 34.68 8.34 16.16
CA LEU A 239 33.46 9.13 16.18
C LEU A 239 32.99 9.45 17.62
N ASP A 240 33.06 8.50 18.56
CA ASP A 240 32.80 8.73 19.98
C ASP A 240 33.76 9.78 20.58
N PHE A 241 35.06 9.67 20.31
CA PHE A 241 36.06 10.66 20.73
C PHE A 241 35.75 12.05 20.16
N HIS A 242 35.37 12.15 18.89
CA HIS A 242 35.00 13.41 18.26
C HIS A 242 33.67 13.98 18.78
N CYS A 243 32.69 13.15 19.11
CA CYS A 243 31.51 13.57 19.89
C CYS A 243 31.95 14.14 21.25
N GLY A 244 32.91 13.48 21.92
CA GLY A 244 33.56 13.99 23.14
C GLY A 244 34.10 15.40 22.98
N ARG A 245 34.93 15.65 21.96
CA ARG A 245 35.50 16.98 21.67
C ARG A 245 34.43 18.07 21.48
N LEU A 246 33.30 17.73 20.87
CA LEU A 246 32.19 18.66 20.69
C LEU A 246 31.45 18.94 22.01
N LEU A 247 31.19 17.90 22.81
CA LEU A 247 30.58 18.02 24.14
C LEU A 247 31.48 18.80 25.11
N ASP A 248 32.78 18.54 25.11
CA ASP A 248 33.76 19.28 25.89
C ASP A 248 33.79 20.75 25.46
N THR A 249 33.67 21.05 24.16
CA THR A 249 33.57 22.44 23.67
C THR A 249 32.30 23.15 24.14
N ILE A 250 31.15 22.47 24.16
CA ILE A 250 29.88 23.03 24.67
C ILE A 250 30.02 23.37 26.16
N ASP A 251 30.72 22.53 26.91
CA ASP A 251 30.95 22.72 28.33
C ASP A 251 32.02 23.81 28.61
N GLU A 252 33.12 23.87 27.83
CA GLU A 252 34.15 24.93 27.85
C GLU A 252 33.57 26.33 27.60
N LEU A 253 32.58 26.44 26.71
CA LEU A 253 31.90 27.69 26.38
C LEU A 253 30.79 28.07 27.38
N GLY A 254 30.57 27.26 28.42
CA GLY A 254 29.51 27.49 29.41
C GLY A 254 28.08 27.26 28.87
N LEU A 255 27.95 26.67 27.68
CA LEU A 255 26.67 26.47 26.99
C LEU A 255 25.92 25.20 27.46
N ARG A 256 26.58 24.37 28.28
CA ARG A 256 26.11 23.06 28.77
C ARG A 256 24.63 23.01 29.16
N ASP A 257 24.18 23.91 30.04
CA ASP A 257 22.82 23.89 30.60
C ASP A 257 21.78 24.57 29.70
N THR A 258 22.22 25.23 28.62
CA THR A 258 21.37 25.90 27.62
C THR A 258 21.29 25.14 26.29
N THR A 259 21.98 24.00 26.18
CA THR A 259 22.09 23.23 24.93
C THR A 259 21.40 21.88 25.02
N LEU A 260 20.39 21.68 24.18
CA LEU A 260 19.84 20.37 23.85
C LEU A 260 20.77 19.68 22.85
N VAL A 261 21.44 18.61 23.28
CA VAL A 261 22.21 17.73 22.40
C VAL A 261 21.44 16.43 22.16
N ILE A 262 21.23 16.08 20.90
CA ILE A 262 20.67 14.79 20.48
C ILE A 262 21.69 14.06 19.60
N PHE A 263 21.97 12.80 19.92
CA PHE A 263 22.76 11.89 19.08
C PHE A 263 21.86 10.81 18.50
N THR A 264 21.90 10.59 17.18
CA THR A 264 21.31 9.42 16.51
C THR A 264 21.93 9.19 15.11
N THR A 265 21.30 8.38 14.26
CA THR A 265 21.82 7.91 12.96
C THR A 265 20.68 7.78 11.96
N ASP A 266 21.00 7.79 10.67
CA ASP A 266 19.99 7.89 9.61
C ASP A 266 19.30 6.58 9.22
N ASN A 267 19.93 5.42 9.36
CA ASN A 267 19.29 4.12 9.13
C ASN A 267 20.06 3.01 9.86
N GLY A 268 19.49 1.80 9.87
CA GLY A 268 20.19 0.59 10.32
C GLY A 268 21.48 0.29 9.56
N PRO A 269 22.30 -0.67 10.01
CA PRO A 269 23.64 -0.91 9.49
C PRO A 269 23.64 -1.82 8.25
N TRP A 270 24.76 -1.87 7.52
CA TRP A 270 25.00 -2.84 6.43
C TRP A 270 25.28 -4.29 6.89
N ASN A 271 24.67 -4.75 7.98
CA ASN A 271 24.86 -6.12 8.48
C ASN A 271 24.38 -7.20 7.48
N ASN A 272 23.63 -6.82 6.43
CA ASN A 272 23.18 -7.69 5.35
C ASN A 272 24.20 -7.84 4.21
N LEU A 273 25.21 -6.97 4.08
CA LEU A 273 26.23 -6.97 3.01
C LEU A 273 27.67 -7.30 3.46
N GLN A 274 27.84 -7.90 4.64
CA GLN A 274 29.13 -8.22 5.28
C GLN A 274 30.23 -8.73 4.31
N GLU A 275 29.94 -9.77 3.53
CA GLU A 275 30.88 -10.40 2.58
C GLU A 275 31.34 -9.44 1.47
N ALA A 276 30.45 -8.59 0.96
CA ALA A 276 30.76 -7.61 -0.06
C ALA A 276 31.57 -6.43 0.51
N LEU A 277 31.27 -6.02 1.74
CA LEU A 277 32.02 -4.98 2.45
C LEU A 277 33.40 -5.47 2.89
N GLY A 278 33.52 -6.70 3.40
CA GLY A 278 34.79 -7.34 3.68
C GLY A 278 35.69 -7.38 2.45
N ARG A 279 35.14 -7.75 1.27
CA ARG A 279 35.89 -7.64 -0.01
C ARG A 279 36.30 -6.20 -0.34
N LYS A 280 35.40 -5.22 -0.16
CA LYS A 280 35.69 -3.79 -0.42
C LYS A 280 36.80 -3.25 0.50
N HIS A 281 36.96 -3.85 1.68
CA HIS A 281 37.89 -3.45 2.75
C HIS A 281 38.99 -4.47 3.04
N GLY A 282 39.46 -5.20 2.02
CA GLY A 282 40.66 -6.05 2.13
C GLY A 282 40.57 -7.23 3.12
N GLY A 283 39.35 -7.67 3.44
CA GLY A 283 39.05 -8.72 4.42
C GLY A 283 38.69 -8.20 5.82
N GLN A 284 38.68 -6.89 6.06
CA GLN A 284 38.41 -6.30 7.37
C GLN A 284 36.90 -6.22 7.67
N ILE A 285 36.55 -6.22 8.97
CA ILE A 285 35.18 -5.98 9.42
C ILE A 285 34.85 -4.50 9.20
N ALA A 286 33.89 -4.25 8.31
CA ALA A 286 33.55 -2.93 7.80
C ALA A 286 32.02 -2.71 7.74
N TRP A 287 31.30 -3.26 8.72
CA TRP A 287 29.85 -3.19 8.87
C TRP A 287 29.47 -3.20 10.36
N GLY A 288 28.34 -2.59 10.71
CA GLY A 288 27.80 -2.53 12.06
C GLY A 288 26.82 -3.63 12.42
N SER A 289 26.21 -3.48 13.60
CA SER A 289 25.35 -4.45 14.26
C SER A 289 23.97 -3.88 14.58
N SER A 290 22.91 -4.58 14.17
CA SER A 290 21.53 -4.30 14.61
C SER A 290 21.26 -4.80 16.04
N GLY A 291 22.26 -5.36 16.72
CA GLY A 291 22.09 -5.99 18.03
C GLY A 291 21.11 -7.16 17.95
N PRO A 292 20.04 -7.19 18.76
CA PRO A 292 19.01 -8.24 18.72
C PRO A 292 17.98 -8.07 17.60
N LEU A 293 18.01 -6.98 16.84
CA LEU A 293 16.98 -6.63 15.86
C LEU A 293 17.20 -7.32 14.50
N ARG A 294 16.11 -7.67 13.80
CA ARG A 294 16.14 -8.40 12.51
C ARG A 294 16.56 -7.51 11.34
N GLU A 295 17.37 -8.07 10.43
CA GLU A 295 17.92 -7.40 9.23
C GLU A 295 18.69 -6.08 9.53
N GLY A 296 18.87 -5.25 8.51
CA GLY A 296 19.58 -3.96 8.56
C GLY A 296 19.10 -3.01 7.46
N LYS A 297 20.01 -2.14 6.99
CA LYS A 297 19.74 -1.06 6.01
C LYS A 297 18.86 -1.53 4.84
N GLY A 298 17.87 -0.70 4.49
CA GLY A 298 16.91 -0.92 3.41
C GLY A 298 15.74 -1.85 3.75
N SER A 299 15.79 -2.60 4.86
CA SER A 299 14.72 -3.49 5.31
C SER A 299 13.69 -2.75 6.17
N THR A 300 12.47 -3.30 6.27
CA THR A 300 11.38 -2.78 7.11
C THR A 300 11.17 -3.54 8.41
N TYR A 301 11.95 -4.60 8.63
CA TYR A 301 12.21 -5.17 9.95
C TYR A 301 12.95 -4.14 10.85
N GLU A 302 12.87 -4.32 12.16
CA GLU A 302 13.30 -3.36 13.18
C GLU A 302 14.75 -2.90 12.96
N GLY A 303 15.67 -3.82 12.65
CA GLY A 303 17.08 -3.50 12.46
C GLY A 303 17.38 -2.56 11.29
N GLY A 304 16.41 -2.28 10.40
CA GLY A 304 16.55 -1.33 9.31
C GLY A 304 16.22 0.14 9.63
N LEU A 305 15.39 0.40 10.65
CA LEU A 305 14.92 1.76 11.01
C LEU A 305 15.09 2.10 12.49
N ARG A 306 15.06 1.10 13.38
CA ARG A 306 15.19 1.30 14.82
C ARG A 306 16.66 1.43 15.17
N VAL A 307 17.02 2.58 15.72
CA VAL A 307 18.39 3.07 15.78
C VAL A 307 18.66 3.72 17.15
N PRO A 308 19.92 3.84 17.60
CA PRO A 308 20.17 4.39 18.93
C PRO A 308 19.87 5.88 18.94
N CYS A 309 19.24 6.37 20.00
CA CYS A 309 19.03 7.79 20.24
C CYS A 309 19.32 8.17 21.70
N LEU A 310 20.10 9.24 21.88
CA LEU A 310 20.45 9.82 23.17
C LEU A 310 20.07 11.30 23.14
N ALA A 311 19.46 11.82 24.21
CA ALA A 311 19.18 13.25 24.35
C ALA A 311 19.65 13.76 25.73
N ARG A 312 20.43 14.85 25.73
CA ARG A 312 20.93 15.52 26.94
C ARG A 312 20.57 17.01 26.89
N TRP A 313 19.90 17.48 27.93
CA TRP A 313 19.77 18.90 28.25
C TRP A 313 19.70 19.02 29.77
N PRO A 314 20.80 19.38 30.47
CA PRO A 314 20.85 19.36 31.93
C PRO A 314 19.79 20.25 32.57
N ASN A 315 19.30 19.85 33.73
CA ASN A 315 18.21 20.51 34.46
C ASN A 315 16.86 20.58 33.71
N LYS A 316 16.73 19.92 32.55
CA LYS A 316 15.49 19.85 31.74
C LYS A 316 15.11 18.43 31.35
N ILE A 317 16.04 17.66 30.78
CA ILE A 317 15.87 16.24 30.48
C ILE A 317 16.33 15.42 31.71
N PRO A 318 15.55 14.42 32.18
CA PRO A 318 15.98 13.53 33.26
C PRO A 318 17.24 12.75 32.88
N ALA A 319 18.25 12.83 33.75
CA ALA A 319 19.53 12.12 33.60
C ALA A 319 19.42 10.64 34.00
N GLY A 320 20.19 9.79 33.33
CA GLY A 320 20.20 8.32 33.53
C GLY A 320 18.90 7.61 33.12
N ARG A 321 17.95 8.31 32.50
CA ARG A 321 16.63 7.74 32.16
C ARG A 321 16.73 6.84 30.93
N VAL A 322 15.98 5.74 30.96
CA VAL A 322 15.75 4.88 29.80
C VAL A 322 14.27 4.98 29.44
N SER A 323 13.94 5.39 28.21
CA SER A 323 12.56 5.45 27.73
C SER A 323 12.32 4.44 26.61
N ASN A 324 11.18 3.77 26.67
CA ASN A 324 10.63 2.89 25.65
C ASN A 324 9.44 3.53 24.91
N ALA A 325 9.20 4.84 25.07
CA ALA A 325 8.28 5.59 24.22
C ALA A 325 8.66 5.48 22.74
N ILE A 326 7.66 5.51 21.86
CA ILE A 326 7.92 5.61 20.41
C ILE A 326 8.32 7.06 20.13
N PHE A 327 9.49 7.24 19.51
CA PHE A 327 10.01 8.56 19.12
C PHE A 327 10.68 8.41 17.76
N ALA A 328 10.58 9.40 16.87
CA ALA A 328 11.10 9.28 15.52
C ALA A 328 11.77 10.56 15.01
N THR A 329 12.61 10.45 13.98
CA THR A 329 13.27 11.62 13.38
C THR A 329 12.26 12.65 12.85
N ILE A 330 11.08 12.22 12.40
CA ILE A 330 9.98 13.11 11.98
C ILE A 330 9.44 13.98 13.13
N ASP A 331 9.57 13.55 14.39
CA ASP A 331 9.07 14.32 15.54
C ASP A 331 9.96 15.53 15.84
N PHE A 332 11.18 15.60 15.29
CA PHE A 332 12.13 16.68 15.60
C PHE A 332 11.61 18.06 15.18
N LEU A 333 10.93 18.20 14.03
CA LEU A 333 10.41 19.50 13.59
C LEU A 333 9.36 20.08 14.56
N PRO A 334 8.23 19.40 14.85
CA PRO A 334 7.26 19.91 15.80
C PRO A 334 7.81 20.01 17.23
N THR A 335 8.71 19.10 17.64
CA THR A 335 9.34 19.18 18.97
C THR A 335 10.24 20.40 19.11
N PHE A 336 11.09 20.70 18.12
CA PHE A 336 11.94 21.89 18.17
C PHE A 336 11.10 23.17 18.02
N ALA A 337 10.05 23.17 17.20
CA ALA A 337 9.12 24.30 17.11
C ALA A 337 8.49 24.61 18.48
N SER A 338 7.97 23.58 19.18
CA SER A 338 7.41 23.70 20.53
C SER A 338 8.45 24.23 21.54
N LEU A 339 9.63 23.61 21.62
CA LEU A 339 10.71 24.01 22.54
C LEU A 339 11.29 25.41 22.29
N THR A 340 11.01 26.03 21.15
CA THR A 340 11.52 27.35 20.75
C THR A 340 10.41 28.39 20.53
N ASN A 341 9.14 28.03 20.77
CA ASN A 341 7.96 28.86 20.52
C ASN A 341 7.86 29.35 19.05
N CYS A 342 8.09 28.43 18.10
CA CYS A 342 7.82 28.63 16.67
C CYS A 342 6.53 27.92 16.25
N ASP A 343 5.84 28.42 15.22
CA ASP A 343 4.68 27.74 14.63
C ASP A 343 5.08 26.57 13.71
N VAL A 344 4.34 25.46 13.76
CA VAL A 344 4.49 24.32 12.84
C VAL A 344 3.77 24.63 11.51
N PRO A 345 4.35 24.33 10.32
CA PRO A 345 3.75 24.67 9.03
C PRO A 345 2.35 24.08 8.82
N ALA A 346 1.33 24.97 8.82
CA ALA A 346 -0.08 24.60 8.70
C ALA A 346 -0.57 24.46 7.23
N ASP A 347 0.27 24.76 6.24
CA ASP A 347 -0.05 24.63 4.81
C ASP A 347 0.10 23.19 4.27
N ARG A 348 0.59 22.27 5.11
CA ARG A 348 0.93 20.89 4.75
C ARG A 348 0.72 19.95 5.93
N ILE A 349 0.55 18.66 5.64
CA ILE A 349 0.61 17.61 6.68
C ILE A 349 2.04 17.55 7.21
N VAL A 350 2.22 17.65 8.53
CA VAL A 350 3.43 17.21 9.24
C VAL A 350 3.07 15.88 9.90
N ASP A 351 3.91 14.85 9.71
CA ASP A 351 3.64 13.49 10.22
C ASP A 351 4.27 13.27 11.62
N GLY A 352 5.22 14.12 12.00
CA GLY A 352 5.76 14.22 13.35
C GLY A 352 4.76 14.75 14.37
N VAL A 353 5.00 14.46 15.64
CA VAL A 353 4.27 15.04 16.79
C VAL A 353 5.23 15.73 17.75
N ASP A 354 4.74 16.66 18.57
CA ASP A 354 5.55 17.27 19.64
C ASP A 354 5.86 16.24 20.72
N GLN A 355 7.14 16.10 21.05
CA GLN A 355 7.69 15.20 22.06
C GLN A 355 8.44 15.99 23.16
N SER A 356 8.17 17.29 23.30
CA SER A 356 8.69 18.17 24.35
C SER A 356 8.52 17.56 25.75
N ASP A 357 7.30 17.18 26.10
CA ASP A 357 6.94 16.52 27.37
C ASP A 357 7.63 15.16 27.56
N LEU A 358 7.86 14.41 26.48
CA LEU A 358 8.62 13.15 26.52
C LEU A 358 10.09 13.43 26.84
N LEU A 359 10.72 14.39 26.15
CA LEU A 359 12.11 14.78 26.37
C LEU A 359 12.32 15.24 27.82
N ILE A 360 11.51 16.18 28.31
CA ILE A 360 11.67 16.77 29.65
C ILE A 360 11.08 15.91 30.79
N GLY A 361 10.49 14.74 30.48
CA GLY A 361 10.01 13.79 31.48
C GLY A 361 8.70 14.18 32.17
N GLN A 362 7.87 15.00 31.52
CA GLN A 362 6.49 15.25 31.95
C GLN A 362 5.52 14.20 31.41
N SER A 363 5.90 13.46 30.35
CA SER A 363 5.21 12.26 29.89
C SER A 363 6.18 11.08 29.74
N GLU A 364 5.74 9.88 30.17
CA GLU A 364 6.52 8.64 30.00
C GLU A 364 6.43 8.06 28.58
N LEU A 365 5.27 8.19 27.93
CA LEU A 365 5.00 7.66 26.59
C LEU A 365 5.09 8.70 25.46
N GLY A 366 5.05 10.00 25.79
CA GLY A 366 5.01 11.08 24.80
C GLY A 366 3.67 11.18 24.07
N ALA A 367 3.68 11.87 22.92
CA ALA A 367 2.50 12.04 22.08
C ALA A 367 2.35 10.94 21.01
N ARG A 368 3.44 10.24 20.65
CA ARG A 368 3.44 9.25 19.57
C ARG A 368 3.06 7.86 20.06
N GLN A 369 1.91 7.37 19.59
CA GLN A 369 1.43 6.00 19.82
C GLN A 369 1.65 5.07 18.61
N ASP A 370 2.10 5.62 17.47
CA ASP A 370 2.23 4.89 16.21
C ASP A 370 3.53 5.15 15.44
N PHE A 371 3.84 4.26 14.49
CA PHE A 371 4.88 4.50 13.48
C PHE A 371 4.63 3.72 12.19
N PHE A 372 4.74 4.40 11.04
CA PHE A 372 4.52 3.85 9.70
C PHE A 372 5.87 3.58 9.00
N TYR A 373 6.07 2.36 8.52
CA TYR A 373 7.33 1.90 7.93
C TYR A 373 7.23 1.95 6.40
N PHE A 374 7.90 2.93 5.78
CA PHE A 374 7.92 3.10 4.32
C PHE A 374 9.20 2.56 3.67
N CYS A 375 9.05 1.83 2.56
CA CYS A 375 10.17 1.46 1.68
C CYS A 375 9.90 1.97 0.26
N LYS A 376 10.78 2.86 -0.25
CA LYS A 376 10.62 3.56 -1.55
C LYS A 376 9.20 4.11 -1.74
N ASN A 377 8.66 4.73 -0.70
CA ASN A 377 7.34 5.37 -0.64
C ASN A 377 6.12 4.42 -0.67
N GLU A 378 6.32 3.09 -0.71
CA GLU A 378 5.27 2.09 -0.42
C GLU A 378 5.21 1.82 1.09
N LEU A 379 4.00 1.75 1.67
CA LEU A 379 3.81 1.37 3.07
C LEU A 379 4.02 -0.14 3.22
N HIS A 380 4.90 -0.55 4.14
CA HIS A 380 5.29 -1.95 4.32
C HIS A 380 4.88 -2.52 5.68
N ALA A 381 4.86 -1.70 6.72
CA ALA A 381 4.40 -2.08 8.06
C ALA A 381 3.84 -0.88 8.81
N VAL A 382 3.08 -1.14 9.87
CA VAL A 382 2.66 -0.15 10.88
C VAL A 382 2.89 -0.72 12.27
N ARG A 383 3.32 0.12 13.21
CA ARG A 383 3.34 -0.16 14.65
C ARG A 383 2.29 0.70 15.34
N GLN A 384 1.56 0.12 16.29
CA GLN A 384 0.79 0.85 17.30
C GLN A 384 1.11 0.23 18.66
N ASP A 385 1.44 1.08 19.64
CA ASP A 385 1.86 0.67 20.98
C ASP A 385 3.01 -0.36 20.94
N ASN A 386 2.75 -1.61 21.35
CA ASN A 386 3.72 -2.71 21.29
C ASN A 386 3.67 -3.52 19.98
N TYR A 387 2.55 -3.48 19.25
CA TYR A 387 2.31 -4.39 18.13
C TYR A 387 2.73 -3.80 16.79
N LYS A 388 3.54 -4.55 16.05
CA LYS A 388 3.95 -4.24 14.68
C LYS A 388 3.33 -5.23 13.70
N LEU A 389 2.57 -4.71 12.74
CA LEU A 389 2.00 -5.46 11.64
C LEU A 389 2.76 -5.15 10.35
N ILE A 390 3.27 -6.20 9.70
CA ILE A 390 3.90 -6.13 8.38
C ILE A 390 2.90 -6.63 7.34
N LEU A 391 2.75 -5.85 6.26
CA LEU A 391 1.73 -6.06 5.25
C LEU A 391 2.13 -7.13 4.23
N THR A 392 1.13 -7.80 3.67
CA THR A 392 1.27 -8.57 2.43
C THR A 392 1.44 -7.63 1.23
N ASP A 393 1.74 -8.17 0.05
CA ASP A 393 1.75 -7.40 -1.21
C ASP A 393 2.83 -6.28 -1.30
N ARG A 394 3.86 -6.33 -0.44
CA ARG A 394 5.08 -5.49 -0.44
C ARG A 394 5.89 -5.71 -1.73
N ARG A 395 5.87 -4.75 -2.65
CA ARG A 395 6.54 -4.84 -3.98
C ARG A 395 7.88 -4.13 -4.01
N GLN A 396 7.99 -3.01 -3.31
CA GLN A 396 9.15 -2.12 -3.35
C GLN A 396 10.20 -2.51 -2.31
N HIS A 397 11.19 -3.30 -2.74
CA HIS A 397 12.34 -3.66 -1.90
C HIS A 397 13.63 -3.09 -2.47
N TYR A 398 14.63 -2.83 -1.63
CA TYR A 398 16.00 -2.60 -2.11
C TYR A 398 16.66 -3.92 -2.51
N ASN A 399 17.45 -3.90 -3.59
CA ASN A 399 17.95 -5.13 -4.22
C ASN A 399 18.92 -5.94 -3.33
N TYR A 400 19.50 -5.30 -2.32
CA TYR A 400 20.42 -5.88 -1.34
C TYR A 400 19.72 -6.46 -0.09
N VAL A 401 18.44 -6.16 0.12
CA VAL A 401 17.64 -6.75 1.22
C VAL A 401 17.40 -8.21 0.89
N LYS A 402 17.81 -9.11 1.79
CA LYS A 402 17.73 -10.56 1.63
C LYS A 402 16.37 -11.05 2.10
N ASP A 403 16.06 -10.80 3.36
CA ASP A 403 14.75 -11.08 3.94
C ASP A 403 13.75 -9.98 3.58
N LYS A 404 12.88 -10.29 2.62
CA LYS A 404 11.78 -9.43 2.15
C LYS A 404 10.46 -9.78 2.86
N GLY A 405 10.53 -10.66 3.85
CA GLY A 405 9.40 -11.28 4.52
C GLY A 405 8.68 -12.32 3.69
N SER A 406 7.52 -12.71 4.21
CA SER A 406 6.64 -13.72 3.63
C SER A 406 5.53 -13.12 2.75
N ASP A 407 4.91 -13.98 1.95
CA ASP A 407 3.63 -13.68 1.27
C ASP A 407 2.42 -13.71 2.25
N GLU A 408 2.65 -13.99 3.54
CA GLU A 408 1.64 -13.90 4.61
C GLU A 408 1.73 -12.58 5.38
N VAL A 409 0.67 -12.27 6.15
CA VAL A 409 0.69 -11.18 7.11
C VAL A 409 1.58 -11.56 8.29
N GLU A 410 2.45 -10.66 8.73
CA GLU A 410 3.31 -10.87 9.89
C GLU A 410 2.93 -9.90 11.02
N LEU A 411 2.74 -10.41 12.24
CA LEU A 411 2.44 -9.61 13.43
C LEU A 411 3.44 -9.97 14.53
N TYR A 412 4.07 -8.96 15.13
CA TYR A 412 5.05 -9.10 16.20
C TYR A 412 4.67 -8.25 17.41
N ASP A 413 4.93 -8.77 18.60
CA ASP A 413 4.82 -8.03 19.86
C ASP A 413 6.21 -7.53 20.26
N LEU A 414 6.49 -6.26 20.00
CA LEU A 414 7.80 -5.65 20.24
C LEU A 414 8.06 -5.34 21.72
N SER A 415 7.16 -5.71 22.65
CA SER A 415 7.48 -5.73 24.08
C SER A 415 8.22 -7.01 24.51
N GLU A 416 8.00 -8.11 23.79
CA GLU A 416 8.58 -9.44 24.08
C GLU A 416 9.57 -9.92 22.98
N ASP A 417 9.34 -9.56 21.72
CA ASP A 417 10.03 -10.09 20.52
C ASP A 417 10.51 -8.95 19.59
N ILE A 418 11.45 -8.14 20.07
CA ILE A 418 12.13 -7.11 19.25
C ILE A 418 12.99 -7.69 18.11
N GLY A 419 13.22 -9.00 18.12
CA GLY A 419 13.89 -9.74 17.04
C GLY A 419 12.94 -10.21 15.93
N GLU A 420 11.63 -9.95 16.04
CA GLU A 420 10.61 -10.31 15.05
C GLU A 420 10.69 -11.79 14.62
N THR A 421 10.80 -12.68 15.61
CA THR A 421 11.07 -14.11 15.45
C THR A 421 9.81 -14.98 15.46
N ASN A 422 8.73 -14.56 16.13
CA ASN A 422 7.52 -15.34 16.40
C ASN A 422 6.29 -14.64 15.81
N ASN A 423 5.93 -14.96 14.57
CA ASN A 423 4.74 -14.37 13.92
C ASN A 423 3.45 -14.78 14.64
N LEU A 424 2.76 -13.79 15.21
CA LEU A 424 1.53 -13.92 15.98
C LEU A 424 0.25 -13.77 15.12
N ALA A 425 0.34 -13.45 13.82
CA ALA A 425 -0.82 -13.02 13.03
C ALA A 425 -1.97 -14.05 13.00
N ARG A 426 -1.63 -15.34 12.86
CA ARG A 426 -2.59 -16.45 12.91
C ARG A 426 -3.18 -16.69 14.30
N LYS A 427 -2.52 -16.24 15.37
CA LYS A 427 -2.94 -16.36 16.78
C LYS A 427 -3.77 -15.17 17.27
N GLN A 428 -3.53 -13.97 16.71
CA GLN A 428 -4.14 -12.71 17.14
C GLN A 428 -4.84 -11.94 15.98
N PRO A 429 -5.85 -12.54 15.32
CA PRO A 429 -6.49 -11.95 14.13
C PRO A 429 -7.31 -10.67 14.40
N GLU A 430 -7.61 -10.35 15.67
CA GLU A 430 -8.21 -9.06 16.06
C GLU A 430 -7.19 -7.91 15.97
N ILE A 431 -5.97 -8.10 16.49
CA ILE A 431 -4.90 -7.09 16.40
C ILE A 431 -4.47 -6.89 14.95
N VAL A 432 -4.43 -7.97 14.15
CA VAL A 432 -4.27 -7.85 12.69
C VAL A 432 -5.34 -6.94 12.08
N ARG A 433 -6.62 -7.10 12.44
CA ARG A 433 -7.71 -6.23 11.96
C ARG A 433 -7.70 -4.81 12.54
N GLN A 434 -7.13 -4.59 13.72
CA GLN A 434 -6.87 -3.23 14.24
C GLN A 434 -5.77 -2.55 13.43
N LEU A 435 -4.60 -3.19 13.31
CA LEU A 435 -3.44 -2.60 12.64
C LEU A 435 -3.63 -2.48 11.13
N LEU A 436 -4.40 -3.35 10.46
CA LEU A 436 -4.80 -3.13 9.07
C LEU A 436 -5.65 -1.86 8.92
N ARG A 437 -6.63 -1.62 9.82
CA ARG A 437 -7.43 -0.38 9.82
C ARG A 437 -6.57 0.85 10.09
N HIS A 438 -5.59 0.75 10.98
CA HIS A 438 -4.66 1.83 11.28
C HIS A 438 -3.66 2.11 10.14
N ALA A 439 -3.13 1.07 9.48
CA ALA A 439 -2.40 1.21 8.21
C ALA A 439 -3.23 1.87 7.10
N SER A 440 -4.57 1.83 7.22
CA SER A 440 -5.49 2.49 6.29
C SER A 440 -5.78 3.96 6.63
N SER A 441 -5.41 4.44 7.82
CA SER A 441 -5.76 5.79 8.28
C SER A 441 -4.74 6.87 7.91
N ILE A 442 -3.51 6.50 7.53
CA ILE A 442 -2.50 7.47 7.08
C ILE A 442 -2.89 8.07 5.72
N PRO A 443 -3.08 9.40 5.60
CA PRO A 443 -3.43 10.01 4.31
C PRO A 443 -2.26 9.91 3.34
N MET A 444 -2.43 9.26 2.19
CA MET A 444 -1.42 9.17 1.13
C MET A 444 -1.57 10.35 0.15
N PRO A 445 -0.46 10.92 -0.39
CA PRO A 445 -0.52 12.10 -1.25
C PRO A 445 -1.13 11.84 -2.64
N ASP A 446 -1.84 12.85 -3.17
CA ASP A 446 -2.74 12.75 -4.33
C ASP A 446 -2.07 12.72 -5.73
N THR A 447 -1.01 11.94 -5.96
CA THR A 447 -0.67 11.46 -7.33
C THR A 447 0.42 10.39 -7.42
N PRO A 448 0.25 9.39 -8.31
CA PRO A 448 -0.94 8.53 -8.39
C PRO A 448 -0.99 7.64 -7.13
N PRO A 449 -2.13 7.49 -6.46
CA PRO A 449 -2.09 7.08 -5.06
C PRO A 449 -1.94 5.57 -4.89
N ASP A 450 -1.34 5.15 -3.75
CA ASP A 450 -1.54 3.81 -3.21
C ASP A 450 -2.92 3.69 -2.54
N ASP A 451 -3.91 3.92 -3.39
CA ASP A 451 -5.35 3.86 -3.16
C ASP A 451 -5.81 2.39 -3.10
N ARG A 452 -4.97 1.50 -2.53
CA ARG A 452 -5.32 0.11 -2.20
C ARG A 452 -5.98 0.05 -0.83
N ILE A 453 -5.40 0.71 0.18
CA ILE A 453 -5.74 0.45 1.58
C ILE A 453 -7.04 1.15 1.99
N ALA A 454 -7.21 2.43 1.61
CA ALA A 454 -8.47 3.16 1.75
C ALA A 454 -9.63 2.47 1.01
N ARG A 455 -9.37 1.94 -0.20
CA ARG A 455 -10.36 1.13 -0.95
C ARG A 455 -10.65 -0.21 -0.28
N ALA A 456 -9.67 -0.90 0.28
CA ALA A 456 -9.88 -2.18 0.96
C ALA A 456 -10.74 -2.03 2.22
N VAL A 457 -10.43 -1.07 3.11
CA VAL A 457 -11.25 -0.84 4.31
C VAL A 457 -12.64 -0.32 3.95
N LYS A 458 -12.76 0.63 3.02
CA LYS A 458 -14.08 1.13 2.60
C LYS A 458 -14.91 0.05 1.92
N ALA A 459 -14.33 -0.75 1.02
CA ALA A 459 -15.03 -1.87 0.39
C ALA A 459 -15.42 -2.97 1.38
N LYS A 460 -14.70 -3.13 2.51
CA LYS A 460 -15.04 -4.13 3.54
C LYS A 460 -16.11 -3.64 4.53
N GLN A 461 -16.05 -2.37 4.96
CA GLN A 461 -17.12 -1.76 5.76
C GLN A 461 -18.42 -1.53 4.96
N GLU A 462 -18.32 -1.29 3.66
CA GLU A 462 -19.45 -1.21 2.71
C GLU A 462 -19.68 -2.53 1.94
N SER A 463 -19.16 -3.67 2.41
CA SER A 463 -19.25 -4.95 1.68
C SER A 463 -20.67 -5.53 1.68
N MET A 464 -20.98 -6.35 0.68
CA MET A 464 -22.27 -7.06 0.63
C MET A 464 -22.27 -8.24 1.60
N GLU A 465 -22.75 -7.98 2.81
CA GLU A 465 -23.00 -8.99 3.83
C GLU A 465 -24.07 -9.99 3.37
N LEU A 466 -23.80 -11.28 3.56
CA LEU A 466 -24.76 -12.36 3.37
C LEU A 466 -25.49 -12.62 4.69
N LYS A 467 -26.49 -11.78 4.98
CA LYS A 467 -27.33 -11.91 6.18
C LYS A 467 -27.96 -13.29 6.25
N THR A 468 -27.97 -13.91 7.43
CA THR A 468 -28.62 -15.21 7.65
C THR A 468 -30.05 -14.99 8.11
N GLY A 469 -31.01 -15.52 7.33
CA GLY A 469 -32.44 -15.47 7.65
C GLY A 469 -32.91 -16.82 8.20
N ASP A 470 -33.89 -16.81 9.11
CA ASP A 470 -34.47 -18.05 9.63
C ASP A 470 -35.45 -18.67 8.62
N TRP A 471 -35.26 -19.95 8.33
CA TRP A 471 -36.07 -20.73 7.39
C TRP A 471 -37.57 -20.70 7.75
N LEU A 472 -37.91 -20.77 9.05
CA LEU A 472 -39.29 -20.72 9.51
C LEU A 472 -39.87 -19.30 9.46
N ALA A 473 -39.08 -18.26 9.74
CA ALA A 473 -39.48 -16.86 9.61
C ALA A 473 -39.88 -16.48 8.17
N HIS A 474 -39.19 -17.01 7.14
CA HIS A 474 -39.61 -16.88 5.74
C HIS A 474 -40.80 -17.78 5.36
N SER A 475 -41.48 -18.39 6.34
CA SER A 475 -42.67 -19.25 6.20
C SER A 475 -42.45 -20.51 5.35
N PHE A 476 -41.21 -21.02 5.29
CA PHE A 476 -40.93 -22.33 4.71
C PHE A 476 -41.00 -23.41 5.80
N SER A 477 -41.65 -24.55 5.53
CA SER A 477 -41.75 -25.61 6.52
C SER A 477 -40.44 -26.42 6.62
N GLU A 478 -40.16 -26.99 7.78
CA GLU A 478 -39.00 -27.89 7.95
C GLU A 478 -39.13 -29.14 7.06
N SER A 479 -40.35 -29.58 6.72
CA SER A 479 -40.58 -30.66 5.74
C SER A 479 -40.13 -30.29 4.32
N MET A 480 -40.22 -29.02 3.90
CA MET A 480 -39.66 -28.54 2.63
C MET A 480 -38.13 -28.58 2.67
N ARG A 481 -37.51 -28.13 3.78
CA ARG A 481 -36.06 -28.16 3.98
C ARG A 481 -35.50 -29.57 3.87
N GLN A 482 -36.13 -30.51 4.58
CA GLN A 482 -35.79 -31.92 4.52
C GLN A 482 -36.00 -32.52 3.12
N GLN A 483 -36.99 -32.06 2.35
CA GLN A 483 -37.18 -32.54 0.99
C GLN A 483 -36.10 -32.02 0.03
N ILE A 484 -35.68 -30.77 0.19
CA ILE A 484 -34.56 -30.18 -0.56
C ILE A 484 -33.25 -30.91 -0.24
N ASP A 485 -33.00 -31.22 1.03
CA ASP A 485 -31.86 -32.02 1.47
C ASP A 485 -31.89 -33.46 0.94
N ARG A 486 -33.05 -34.14 1.02
CA ARG A 486 -33.24 -35.48 0.44
C ARG A 486 -32.99 -35.46 -1.07
N ASN A 487 -33.59 -34.53 -1.81
CA ASN A 487 -33.37 -34.39 -3.26
C ASN A 487 -31.88 -34.25 -3.62
N PHE A 488 -31.07 -33.55 -2.80
CA PHE A 488 -29.63 -33.43 -3.04
C PHE A 488 -28.89 -34.73 -2.71
N GLN A 489 -29.18 -35.35 -1.56
CA GLN A 489 -28.57 -36.62 -1.12
C GLN A 489 -28.90 -37.78 -2.09
N ASP A 490 -30.15 -37.89 -2.54
CA ASP A 490 -30.59 -38.83 -3.56
C ASP A 490 -29.75 -38.73 -4.85
N GLY A 491 -29.30 -37.52 -5.20
CA GLY A 491 -28.41 -37.29 -6.34
C GLY A 491 -27.00 -37.87 -6.15
N ILE A 492 -26.53 -37.94 -4.91
CA ILE A 492 -25.24 -38.56 -4.56
C ILE A 492 -25.40 -40.08 -4.49
N ASP A 493 -26.44 -40.55 -3.79
CA ASP A 493 -26.70 -41.98 -3.56
C ASP A 493 -27.03 -42.74 -4.87
N GLN A 494 -27.66 -42.07 -5.84
CA GLN A 494 -27.89 -42.62 -7.19
C GLN A 494 -26.67 -42.50 -8.13
N GLY A 495 -25.52 -42.02 -7.64
CA GLY A 495 -24.31 -41.83 -8.46
C GLY A 495 -24.48 -40.80 -9.58
N ILE A 496 -25.38 -39.83 -9.43
CA ILE A 496 -25.56 -38.71 -10.36
C ILE A 496 -24.51 -37.63 -10.06
N LEU A 497 -24.18 -37.43 -8.78
CA LEU A 497 -23.24 -36.44 -8.26
C LEU A 497 -22.17 -37.10 -7.35
N PRO A 498 -20.94 -36.57 -7.30
CA PRO A 498 -19.95 -36.95 -6.29
C PRO A 498 -20.17 -36.24 -4.94
N GLY A 499 -20.80 -35.07 -5.00
CA GLY A 499 -20.94 -34.10 -3.91
C GLY A 499 -21.10 -32.69 -4.48
N GLY A 500 -21.26 -31.70 -3.61
CA GLY A 500 -21.52 -30.34 -4.01
C GLY A 500 -22.04 -29.45 -2.90
N GLY A 501 -22.61 -28.30 -3.28
CA GLY A 501 -23.22 -27.34 -2.39
C GLY A 501 -24.50 -26.73 -2.96
N LEU A 502 -25.36 -26.29 -2.04
CA LEU A 502 -26.59 -25.56 -2.31
C LEU A 502 -26.62 -24.32 -1.41
N LEU A 503 -26.87 -23.16 -2.02
CA LEU A 503 -27.10 -21.90 -1.35
C LEU A 503 -28.39 -21.27 -1.90
N ILE A 504 -29.34 -21.02 -1.01
CA ILE A 504 -30.64 -20.37 -1.30
C ILE A 504 -30.71 -19.09 -0.48
N LEU A 505 -31.04 -17.98 -1.14
CA LEU A 505 -31.45 -16.75 -0.49
C LEU A 505 -32.89 -16.42 -0.90
N HIS A 506 -33.67 -15.91 0.05
CA HIS A 506 -35.02 -15.43 -0.16
C HIS A 506 -35.17 -14.07 0.52
N GLN A 507 -35.81 -13.10 -0.16
CA GLN A 507 -35.97 -11.72 0.33
C GLN A 507 -34.64 -10.99 0.64
N GLY A 508 -33.53 -11.49 0.10
CA GLY A 508 -32.16 -11.00 0.31
C GLY A 508 -31.36 -11.73 1.40
N GLU A 509 -31.96 -12.63 2.18
CA GLU A 509 -31.30 -13.31 3.30
C GLU A 509 -31.03 -14.80 3.00
N VAL A 510 -29.91 -15.32 3.50
CA VAL A 510 -29.49 -16.73 3.37
C VAL A 510 -30.34 -17.60 4.26
N VAL A 511 -31.25 -18.37 3.64
CA VAL A 511 -32.16 -19.28 4.35
C VAL A 511 -31.64 -20.72 4.41
N HIS A 512 -30.79 -21.11 3.45
CA HIS A 512 -30.18 -22.44 3.40
C HIS A 512 -28.81 -22.38 2.72
N ARG A 513 -27.74 -22.76 3.46
CA ARG A 513 -26.35 -22.83 2.98
C ARG A 513 -25.77 -24.16 3.44
N LYS A 514 -25.61 -25.14 2.54
CA LYS A 514 -25.21 -26.50 2.89
C LYS A 514 -24.34 -27.16 1.81
N ALA A 515 -23.46 -28.05 2.26
CA ALA A 515 -22.62 -28.90 1.43
C ALA A 515 -22.94 -30.39 1.67
N TYR A 516 -22.66 -31.22 0.66
CA TYR A 516 -23.06 -32.62 0.60
C TYR A 516 -21.96 -33.43 -0.11
N GLY A 517 -21.70 -34.67 0.34
CA GLY A 517 -20.77 -35.59 -0.32
C GLY A 517 -19.32 -35.08 -0.42
N PHE A 518 -18.64 -35.45 -1.51
CA PHE A 518 -17.19 -35.27 -1.68
C PHE A 518 -16.84 -34.23 -2.75
N ALA A 519 -15.78 -33.45 -2.51
CA ALA A 519 -15.08 -32.59 -3.47
C ALA A 519 -14.01 -33.35 -4.28
N ASP A 520 -13.79 -34.63 -3.97
CA ASP A 520 -12.95 -35.56 -4.71
C ASP A 520 -13.28 -37.00 -4.28
N LEU A 521 -13.63 -37.88 -5.23
CA LEU A 521 -14.06 -39.26 -4.95
C LEU A 521 -12.91 -40.20 -4.59
N ASN A 522 -11.71 -39.95 -5.11
CA ASN A 522 -10.55 -40.83 -4.94
C ASN A 522 -9.90 -40.66 -3.57
N THR A 523 -9.67 -39.40 -3.17
CA THR A 523 -9.16 -39.03 -1.83
C THR A 523 -10.26 -39.00 -0.76
N ARG A 524 -11.53 -39.03 -1.17
CA ARG A 524 -12.72 -38.90 -0.30
C ARG A 524 -12.74 -37.61 0.52
N ARG A 525 -12.13 -36.53 0.02
CA ARG A 525 -12.20 -35.19 0.60
C ARG A 525 -13.64 -34.68 0.54
N SER A 526 -14.23 -34.33 1.69
CA SER A 526 -15.59 -33.77 1.76
C SER A 526 -15.71 -32.45 0.99
N PHE A 527 -16.91 -32.17 0.47
CA PHE A 527 -17.25 -30.83 -0.04
C PHE A 527 -17.63 -29.92 1.14
N THR A 528 -17.20 -28.66 1.12
CA THR A 528 -17.54 -27.64 2.13
C THR A 528 -18.29 -26.47 1.49
N VAL A 529 -19.02 -25.69 2.29
CA VAL A 529 -19.76 -24.52 1.79
C VAL A 529 -18.84 -23.43 1.23
N ASP A 530 -17.61 -23.35 1.74
CA ASP A 530 -16.57 -22.39 1.33
C ASP A 530 -15.62 -22.95 0.24
N THR A 531 -15.92 -24.12 -0.32
CA THR A 531 -15.07 -24.80 -1.31
C THR A 531 -14.94 -23.99 -2.62
N PRO A 532 -13.73 -23.56 -3.03
CA PRO A 532 -13.52 -22.71 -4.21
C PRO A 532 -13.68 -23.51 -5.51
N CYS A 533 -14.72 -23.19 -6.29
CA CYS A 533 -15.04 -23.92 -7.51
C CYS A 533 -14.69 -23.12 -8.77
N ARG A 534 -14.21 -23.82 -9.81
CA ARG A 534 -14.17 -23.25 -11.17
C ARG A 534 -15.60 -23.00 -11.62
N ILE A 535 -16.08 -21.75 -11.62
CA ILE A 535 -17.48 -21.45 -11.97
C ILE A 535 -17.76 -21.49 -13.47
N ALA A 536 -16.72 -21.73 -14.28
CA ALA A 536 -16.77 -21.87 -15.73
C ALA A 536 -17.56 -20.73 -16.39
N SER A 537 -18.60 -21.02 -17.16
CA SER A 537 -19.34 -19.99 -17.89
C SER A 537 -20.16 -19.01 -17.03
N ILE A 538 -20.26 -19.20 -15.70
CA ILE A 538 -20.80 -18.16 -14.80
C ILE A 538 -19.82 -16.96 -14.68
N THR A 539 -18.57 -17.10 -15.18
CA THR A 539 -17.70 -15.94 -15.48
C THR A 539 -18.39 -14.92 -16.41
N LYS A 540 -19.29 -15.35 -17.32
CA LYS A 540 -19.97 -14.46 -18.28
C LYS A 540 -20.83 -13.38 -17.59
N PRO A 541 -21.75 -13.70 -16.66
CA PRO A 541 -22.37 -12.74 -15.76
C PRO A 541 -21.43 -11.71 -15.14
N HIS A 542 -20.29 -12.15 -14.60
CA HIS A 542 -19.30 -11.26 -13.97
C HIS A 542 -18.70 -10.29 -15.00
N THR A 543 -18.22 -10.80 -16.14
CA THR A 543 -17.64 -9.99 -17.22
C THR A 543 -18.64 -9.03 -17.84
N ALA A 544 -19.90 -9.45 -18.03
CA ALA A 544 -20.94 -8.58 -18.55
C ALA A 544 -21.31 -7.46 -17.54
N THR A 545 -21.32 -7.76 -16.23
CA THR A 545 -21.54 -6.76 -15.18
C THR A 545 -20.36 -5.77 -15.13
N LEU A 546 -19.12 -6.26 -15.20
CA LEU A 546 -17.92 -5.42 -15.27
C LEU A 546 -17.94 -4.47 -16.49
N LEU A 547 -18.22 -4.98 -17.68
CA LEU A 547 -18.31 -4.15 -18.89
C LEU A 547 -19.47 -3.15 -18.83
N SER A 548 -20.55 -3.47 -18.10
CA SER A 548 -21.65 -2.55 -17.83
C SER A 548 -21.25 -1.42 -16.87
N ILE A 549 -20.51 -1.73 -15.80
CA ILE A 549 -19.94 -0.74 -14.86
C ILE A 549 -18.99 0.23 -15.59
N LEU A 550 -18.14 -0.30 -16.47
CA LEU A 550 -17.25 0.53 -17.29
C LEU A 550 -18.03 1.37 -18.32
N ALA A 551 -19.24 0.96 -18.72
CA ALA A 551 -20.10 1.73 -19.61
C ALA A 551 -20.88 2.84 -18.87
N ASP A 552 -21.41 2.57 -17.68
CA ASP A 552 -21.98 3.60 -16.79
C ASP A 552 -20.94 4.68 -16.44
N GLN A 553 -19.66 4.29 -16.36
CA GLN A 553 -18.51 5.19 -16.11
C GLN A 553 -18.03 5.93 -17.38
N GLY A 554 -18.65 5.71 -18.55
CA GLY A 554 -18.26 6.33 -19.82
C GLY A 554 -16.90 5.87 -20.39
N ILE A 555 -16.33 4.80 -19.84
CA ILE A 555 -15.01 4.28 -20.23
C ILE A 555 -15.13 3.47 -21.53
N VAL A 556 -16.20 2.68 -21.69
CA VAL A 556 -16.53 1.94 -22.93
C VAL A 556 -17.96 2.24 -23.36
N ASP A 557 -18.24 2.18 -24.66
CA ASP A 557 -19.60 2.28 -25.19
C ASP A 557 -19.99 0.92 -25.79
N LEU A 558 -20.96 0.25 -25.15
CA LEU A 558 -21.39 -1.09 -25.56
C LEU A 558 -22.01 -1.13 -26.96
N THR A 559 -22.45 0.01 -27.50
CA THR A 559 -23.05 0.14 -28.83
C THR A 559 -22.01 0.30 -29.95
N LYS A 560 -20.74 0.60 -29.62
CA LYS A 560 -19.67 0.72 -30.62
C LYS A 560 -19.21 -0.65 -31.12
N THR A 561 -18.81 -0.67 -32.38
CA THR A 561 -18.15 -1.81 -33.02
C THR A 561 -16.74 -1.99 -32.45
N ILE A 562 -16.28 -3.24 -32.34
CA ILE A 562 -15.03 -3.57 -31.62
C ILE A 562 -13.76 -3.03 -32.30
N ASP A 563 -13.82 -2.75 -33.61
CA ASP A 563 -12.74 -2.20 -34.43
C ASP A 563 -12.37 -0.75 -34.04
N VAL A 564 -13.29 -0.01 -33.42
CA VAL A 564 -13.02 1.30 -32.79
C VAL A 564 -11.96 1.19 -31.69
N TYR A 565 -11.83 0.02 -31.06
CA TYR A 565 -10.91 -0.23 -29.94
C TYR A 565 -9.78 -1.22 -30.29
N LEU A 566 -10.03 -2.11 -31.25
CA LEU A 566 -9.12 -3.17 -31.71
C LEU A 566 -9.10 -3.16 -33.26
N PRO A 567 -8.33 -2.25 -33.89
CA PRO A 567 -8.38 -2.03 -35.34
C PRO A 567 -8.12 -3.28 -36.20
N GLU A 568 -7.47 -4.31 -35.63
CA GLU A 568 -7.28 -5.60 -36.30
C GLU A 568 -8.60 -6.32 -36.65
N PHE A 569 -9.74 -5.95 -36.03
CA PHE A 569 -11.08 -6.49 -36.35
C PHE A 569 -11.81 -5.75 -37.47
N GLY A 570 -11.22 -4.72 -38.09
CA GLY A 570 -11.86 -3.90 -39.13
C GLY A 570 -12.10 -4.59 -40.49
N GLN A 571 -11.60 -5.82 -40.71
CA GLN A 571 -11.74 -6.58 -41.98
C GLN A 571 -12.11 -8.06 -41.77
N LEU A 572 -12.95 -8.35 -40.77
CA LEU A 572 -13.45 -9.69 -40.50
C LEU A 572 -14.10 -10.33 -41.74
N GLN A 573 -13.86 -11.63 -41.91
CA GLN A 573 -14.46 -12.45 -42.96
C GLN A 573 -15.63 -13.26 -42.42
N ILE A 574 -16.55 -13.67 -43.29
CA ILE A 574 -17.64 -14.61 -43.02
C ILE A 574 -17.40 -15.87 -43.86
N ALA A 575 -17.48 -17.04 -43.22
CA ALA A 575 -17.16 -18.33 -43.82
C ALA A 575 -18.06 -18.60 -45.05
N GLY A 576 -17.47 -18.58 -46.24
CA GLY A 576 -18.17 -18.79 -47.52
C GLY A 576 -18.90 -17.56 -48.09
N HIS A 577 -18.85 -16.39 -47.43
CA HIS A 577 -19.62 -15.21 -47.83
C HIS A 577 -18.78 -13.92 -48.07
N GLY A 578 -17.49 -13.91 -47.72
CA GLY A 578 -16.58 -12.77 -47.99
C GLY A 578 -16.41 -11.84 -46.79
N VAL A 579 -16.13 -10.55 -47.02
CA VAL A 579 -15.95 -9.56 -45.95
C VAL A 579 -17.28 -9.31 -45.24
N ALA A 580 -17.29 -9.27 -43.92
CA ALA A 580 -18.47 -8.87 -43.13
C ALA A 580 -18.82 -7.40 -43.38
N GLN A 581 -20.12 -7.04 -43.35
CA GLN A 581 -20.57 -5.66 -43.57
C GLN A 581 -20.04 -4.67 -42.51
N ARG A 582 -19.72 -5.16 -41.31
CA ARG A 582 -19.10 -4.42 -40.21
C ARG A 582 -18.49 -5.36 -39.18
N ALA A 583 -17.65 -4.83 -38.29
CA ALA A 583 -17.30 -5.51 -37.06
C ALA A 583 -18.52 -5.62 -36.10
N PRO A 584 -18.55 -6.63 -35.21
CA PRO A 584 -19.57 -6.74 -34.17
C PRO A 584 -19.42 -5.65 -33.12
N THR A 585 -20.49 -5.34 -32.41
CA THR A 585 -20.50 -4.45 -31.24
C THR A 585 -20.10 -5.18 -29.95
N LEU A 586 -19.70 -4.42 -28.93
CA LEU A 586 -19.48 -4.96 -27.59
C LEU A 586 -20.74 -5.63 -27.02
N LEU A 587 -21.93 -5.09 -27.29
CA LEU A 587 -23.21 -5.69 -26.92
C LEU A 587 -23.43 -7.04 -27.61
N GLU A 588 -23.17 -7.15 -28.92
CA GLU A 588 -23.27 -8.41 -29.67
C GLU A 588 -22.24 -9.46 -29.20
N CYS A 589 -21.08 -9.00 -28.73
CA CYS A 589 -20.06 -9.84 -28.10
C CYS A 589 -20.53 -10.44 -26.76
N LEU A 590 -21.36 -9.71 -25.99
CA LEU A 590 -21.92 -10.16 -24.72
C LEU A 590 -23.23 -10.95 -24.87
N SER A 591 -24.01 -10.74 -25.93
CA SER A 591 -25.28 -11.45 -26.19
C SER A 591 -25.12 -12.80 -26.92
N HIS A 592 -23.91 -13.13 -27.40
CA HIS A 592 -23.59 -14.23 -28.33
C HIS A 592 -24.13 -14.06 -29.75
N THR A 593 -24.31 -12.82 -30.22
CA THR A 593 -24.74 -12.54 -31.61
C THR A 593 -23.65 -11.94 -32.50
N ALA A 594 -22.42 -11.77 -31.99
CA ALA A 594 -21.26 -11.25 -32.72
C ALA A 594 -20.72 -12.13 -33.88
N GLY A 595 -21.46 -13.13 -34.35
CA GLY A 595 -21.05 -13.99 -35.48
C GLY A 595 -19.90 -14.97 -35.22
N PHE A 596 -19.25 -14.95 -34.06
CA PHE A 596 -18.20 -15.93 -33.73
C PHE A 596 -18.75 -17.38 -33.64
N PRO A 597 -18.01 -18.39 -34.12
CA PRO A 597 -18.35 -19.81 -33.91
C PRO A 597 -18.76 -20.16 -32.47
N GLY A 598 -19.79 -21.00 -32.36
CA GLY A 598 -20.29 -21.55 -31.11
C GLY A 598 -19.35 -22.60 -30.50
N ASN A 599 -19.38 -22.76 -29.18
CA ASN A 599 -18.49 -23.68 -28.45
C ASN A 599 -18.59 -25.16 -28.88
N ASN A 600 -19.64 -25.54 -29.61
CA ASN A 600 -19.96 -26.93 -30.00
C ASN A 600 -20.04 -27.13 -31.52
N GLU A 601 -19.71 -26.11 -32.34
CA GLU A 601 -19.72 -26.21 -33.81
C GLU A 601 -18.41 -26.83 -34.32
N ALA A 602 -18.44 -27.50 -35.48
CA ALA A 602 -17.26 -28.19 -36.02
C ALA A 602 -16.07 -27.25 -36.31
N GLN A 603 -16.35 -25.98 -36.60
CA GLN A 603 -15.36 -24.90 -36.72
C GLN A 603 -15.07 -24.26 -35.34
N SER A 604 -14.88 -25.06 -34.29
CA SER A 604 -14.69 -24.53 -32.93
C SER A 604 -13.40 -23.70 -32.83
N ASN A 605 -13.47 -22.55 -32.16
CA ASN A 605 -12.33 -21.64 -31.96
C ASN A 605 -11.26 -22.14 -30.95
N ALA A 606 -11.13 -23.45 -30.75
CA ALA A 606 -10.06 -24.03 -29.95
C ALA A 606 -8.65 -23.66 -30.47
N PRO A 607 -8.35 -23.64 -31.79
CA PRO A 607 -7.01 -23.30 -32.30
C PRO A 607 -6.51 -21.91 -31.88
N ALA A 608 -7.39 -20.91 -31.72
CA ALA A 608 -7.00 -19.58 -31.23
C ALA A 608 -6.46 -19.62 -29.79
N MET A 609 -6.97 -20.54 -28.97
CA MET A 609 -6.60 -20.73 -27.56
C MET A 609 -5.26 -21.48 -27.40
N ILE A 610 -4.99 -22.47 -28.27
CA ILE A 610 -3.88 -23.41 -28.13
C ILE A 610 -2.53 -22.67 -28.15
N GLY A 611 -1.76 -22.79 -27.07
CA GLY A 611 -0.44 -22.16 -26.93
C GLY A 611 -0.45 -20.63 -26.76
N ALA A 612 -1.60 -19.98 -26.58
CA ALA A 612 -1.64 -18.56 -26.21
C ALA A 612 -1.22 -18.38 -24.74
N LYS A 613 -0.39 -17.37 -24.45
CA LYS A 613 0.08 -17.02 -23.10
C LYS A 613 -0.62 -15.81 -22.49
N THR A 614 -1.34 -15.02 -23.29
CA THR A 614 -2.09 -13.83 -22.82
C THR A 614 -3.44 -13.71 -23.52
N LEU A 615 -4.37 -12.94 -22.92
CA LEU A 615 -5.67 -12.65 -23.53
C LEU A 615 -5.50 -11.94 -24.88
N GLY A 616 -4.60 -10.96 -24.98
CA GLY A 616 -4.27 -10.28 -26.23
C GLY A 616 -3.75 -11.22 -27.33
N GLN A 617 -2.92 -12.23 -27.00
CA GLN A 617 -2.48 -13.22 -27.99
C GLN A 617 -3.61 -14.12 -28.49
N ALA A 618 -4.55 -14.51 -27.61
CA ALA A 618 -5.70 -15.31 -28.01
C ALA A 618 -6.72 -14.50 -28.82
N VAL A 619 -6.93 -13.21 -28.47
CA VAL A 619 -7.85 -12.31 -29.17
C VAL A 619 -7.29 -11.86 -30.53
N GLY A 620 -5.99 -11.57 -30.63
CA GLY A 620 -5.34 -11.28 -31.92
C GLY A 620 -5.39 -12.44 -32.93
N ARG A 621 -5.64 -13.68 -32.47
CA ARG A 621 -5.92 -14.84 -33.33
C ARG A 621 -7.39 -15.00 -33.71
N LEU A 622 -8.28 -14.21 -33.13
CA LEU A 622 -9.71 -14.16 -33.48
C LEU A 622 -10.03 -13.10 -34.54
N SER A 623 -9.09 -12.18 -34.85
CA SER A 623 -9.25 -11.20 -35.94
C SER A 623 -9.17 -11.82 -37.34
N THR A 624 -8.53 -12.99 -37.46
CA THR A 624 -8.31 -13.72 -38.73
C THR A 624 -9.12 -15.01 -38.85
N ALA A 625 -10.01 -15.29 -37.89
CA ALA A 625 -10.97 -16.39 -37.97
C ALA A 625 -12.27 -15.89 -38.65
N ALA A 626 -12.81 -16.68 -39.58
CA ALA A 626 -14.07 -16.32 -40.24
C ALA A 626 -15.28 -16.49 -39.30
N LEU A 627 -16.15 -15.49 -39.27
CA LEU A 627 -17.45 -15.53 -38.60
C LEU A 627 -18.38 -16.55 -39.29
N VAL A 628 -19.33 -17.13 -38.54
CA VAL A 628 -20.35 -18.06 -39.07
C VAL A 628 -21.65 -17.36 -39.48
N SER A 629 -21.72 -16.04 -39.36
CA SER A 629 -22.83 -15.17 -39.77
C SER A 629 -22.43 -13.69 -39.64
N GLU A 630 -23.19 -12.79 -40.26
CA GLU A 630 -23.10 -11.35 -39.99
C GLU A 630 -23.40 -11.05 -38.50
N PRO A 631 -22.71 -10.07 -37.87
CA PRO A 631 -23.03 -9.62 -36.52
C PRO A 631 -24.50 -9.22 -36.34
N GLY A 632 -25.08 -9.65 -35.22
CA GLY A 632 -26.46 -9.34 -34.84
C GLY A 632 -27.51 -10.24 -35.48
N THR A 633 -27.15 -11.08 -36.47
CA THR A 633 -28.14 -11.86 -37.25
C THR A 633 -28.45 -13.24 -36.68
N LYS A 634 -27.54 -13.86 -35.91
CA LYS A 634 -27.66 -15.24 -35.44
C LYS A 634 -27.00 -15.41 -34.07
N TYR A 635 -27.66 -16.12 -33.17
CA TYR A 635 -27.09 -16.55 -31.88
C TYR A 635 -26.17 -17.76 -32.03
N ALA A 636 -24.93 -17.64 -31.55
CA ALA A 636 -23.94 -18.72 -31.50
C ALA A 636 -23.20 -18.68 -30.14
N TYR A 637 -23.63 -19.52 -29.19
CA TYR A 637 -23.13 -19.48 -27.80
C TYR A 637 -21.61 -19.74 -27.73
N SER A 638 -20.84 -18.68 -27.51
CA SER A 638 -19.39 -18.67 -27.66
C SER A 638 -18.66 -18.26 -26.37
N ARG A 639 -17.33 -18.33 -26.39
CA ARG A 639 -16.44 -17.69 -25.39
C ARG A 639 -15.69 -16.50 -25.99
N CYS A 640 -15.63 -16.41 -27.32
CA CYS A 640 -14.82 -15.46 -28.07
C CYS A 640 -15.28 -14.01 -27.87
N GLY A 641 -16.58 -13.72 -27.98
CA GLY A 641 -17.10 -12.36 -27.74
C GLY A 641 -16.75 -11.82 -26.34
N TYR A 642 -16.78 -12.67 -25.31
CA TYR A 642 -16.39 -12.30 -23.95
C TYR A 642 -14.87 -12.07 -23.80
N MET A 643 -14.05 -12.82 -24.52
CA MET A 643 -12.60 -12.58 -24.58
C MET A 643 -12.29 -11.26 -25.28
N VAL A 644 -12.95 -10.98 -26.40
CA VAL A 644 -12.82 -9.72 -27.16
C VAL A 644 -13.28 -8.53 -26.32
N ALA A 645 -14.47 -8.59 -25.71
CA ALA A 645 -14.98 -7.53 -24.84
C ALA A 645 -14.06 -7.28 -23.62
N GLY A 646 -13.54 -8.35 -23.01
CA GLY A 646 -12.52 -8.23 -21.96
C GLY A 646 -11.22 -7.58 -22.46
N ARG A 647 -10.78 -7.91 -23.69
CA ARG A 647 -9.57 -7.31 -24.29
C ARG A 647 -9.76 -5.85 -24.69
N VAL A 648 -10.95 -5.44 -25.13
CA VAL A 648 -11.30 -4.03 -25.32
C VAL A 648 -11.14 -3.27 -24.01
N ALA A 649 -11.68 -3.80 -22.91
CA ALA A 649 -11.50 -3.18 -21.59
C ALA A 649 -10.01 -3.09 -21.21
N GLU A 650 -9.18 -4.11 -21.49
CA GLU A 650 -7.73 -4.03 -21.23
C GLU A 650 -7.02 -2.92 -22.02
N VAL A 651 -7.36 -2.75 -23.30
CA VAL A 651 -6.75 -1.74 -24.18
C VAL A 651 -7.18 -0.34 -23.78
N VAL A 652 -8.47 -0.13 -23.51
CA VAL A 652 -9.04 1.17 -23.17
C VAL A 652 -8.53 1.69 -21.83
N THR A 653 -8.32 0.82 -20.82
CA THR A 653 -7.89 1.26 -19.48
C THR A 653 -6.40 1.07 -19.19
N GLY A 654 -5.66 0.41 -20.08
CA GLY A 654 -4.25 0.01 -19.83
C GLY A 654 -4.05 -0.97 -18.66
N ARG A 655 -5.08 -1.74 -18.28
CA ARG A 655 -5.06 -2.69 -17.14
C ARG A 655 -5.36 -4.11 -17.60
N THR A 656 -5.03 -5.11 -16.78
CA THR A 656 -5.45 -6.50 -17.09
C THR A 656 -6.92 -6.70 -16.73
N ILE A 657 -7.59 -7.61 -17.43
CA ILE A 657 -9.01 -7.91 -17.15
C ILE A 657 -9.21 -8.47 -15.73
N GLN A 658 -8.16 -9.06 -15.13
CA GLN A 658 -8.14 -9.48 -13.73
C GLN A 658 -8.13 -8.29 -12.76
N ASP A 659 -7.29 -7.28 -12.98
CA ASP A 659 -7.23 -6.09 -12.13
C ASP A 659 -8.53 -5.26 -12.22
N LEU A 660 -9.11 -5.18 -13.42
CA LEU A 660 -10.42 -4.56 -13.65
C LEU A 660 -11.55 -5.32 -12.93
N MET A 661 -11.66 -6.62 -13.14
CA MET A 661 -12.68 -7.46 -12.49
C MET A 661 -12.61 -7.36 -10.97
N ARG A 662 -11.40 -7.40 -10.42
CA ARG A 662 -11.16 -7.27 -8.98
C ARG A 662 -11.63 -5.90 -8.46
N ARG A 663 -11.10 -4.80 -8.99
CA ARG A 663 -11.35 -3.45 -8.44
C ARG A 663 -12.74 -2.88 -8.72
N HIS A 664 -13.31 -3.16 -9.90
CA HIS A 664 -14.57 -2.52 -10.32
C HIS A 664 -15.80 -3.37 -9.99
N LEU A 665 -15.66 -4.68 -9.76
CA LEU A 665 -16.79 -5.57 -9.45
C LEU A 665 -16.60 -6.40 -8.17
N LEU A 666 -15.54 -7.21 -8.06
CA LEU A 666 -15.46 -8.22 -6.99
C LEU A 666 -15.19 -7.62 -5.60
N GLU A 667 -14.22 -6.70 -5.48
CA GLU A 667 -13.95 -5.99 -4.22
C GLU A 667 -15.17 -5.15 -3.79
N PRO A 668 -15.81 -4.32 -4.65
CA PRO A 668 -16.99 -3.54 -4.25
C PRO A 668 -18.21 -4.34 -3.80
N ILE A 669 -18.36 -5.61 -4.19
CA ILE A 669 -19.46 -6.48 -3.69
C ILE A 669 -19.02 -7.42 -2.56
N GLY A 670 -17.76 -7.39 -2.11
CA GLY A 670 -17.24 -8.32 -1.10
C GLY A 670 -17.04 -9.76 -1.59
N ALA A 671 -16.94 -9.98 -2.91
CA ALA A 671 -16.64 -11.29 -3.50
C ALA A 671 -15.12 -11.58 -3.52
N GLU A 672 -14.48 -11.43 -2.36
CA GLU A 672 -13.02 -11.52 -2.21
C GLU A 672 -12.45 -12.92 -2.51
N GLY A 673 -13.27 -13.98 -2.41
CA GLY A 673 -12.88 -15.35 -2.74
C GLY A 673 -12.80 -15.63 -4.25
N ALA A 674 -13.28 -14.70 -5.10
CA ALA A 674 -13.31 -14.89 -6.53
C ALA A 674 -11.99 -14.46 -7.21
N THR A 675 -11.31 -15.41 -7.88
CA THR A 675 -10.04 -15.15 -8.57
C THR A 675 -9.91 -15.87 -9.91
N PHE A 676 -9.22 -15.23 -10.86
CA PHE A 676 -8.79 -15.86 -12.11
C PHE A 676 -7.46 -16.61 -11.98
N VAL A 677 -6.67 -16.30 -10.96
CA VAL A 677 -5.33 -16.84 -10.71
C VAL A 677 -5.27 -17.23 -9.23
N PRO A 678 -5.67 -18.47 -8.89
CA PRO A 678 -5.53 -18.95 -7.52
C PRO A 678 -4.06 -19.17 -7.18
N ASP A 679 -3.71 -18.97 -5.92
CA ASP A 679 -2.47 -19.39 -5.28
C ASP A 679 -2.32 -20.94 -5.28
N SER A 680 -1.40 -21.49 -4.48
CA SER A 680 -1.17 -22.93 -4.34
C SER A 680 -2.25 -23.63 -3.48
N GLU A 681 -2.70 -23.01 -2.41
CA GLU A 681 -3.65 -23.57 -1.43
C GLU A 681 -5.07 -23.59 -1.99
N THR A 682 -5.58 -22.44 -2.45
CA THR A 682 -6.86 -22.32 -3.15
C THR A 682 -6.95 -23.32 -4.30
N ARG A 683 -5.86 -23.48 -5.05
CA ARG A 683 -5.76 -24.40 -6.20
C ARG A 683 -5.75 -25.87 -5.79
N ALA A 684 -5.12 -26.22 -4.67
CA ALA A 684 -5.22 -27.56 -4.09
C ALA A 684 -6.65 -27.87 -3.64
N HIS A 685 -7.38 -26.88 -3.12
CA HIS A 685 -8.77 -27.02 -2.67
C HIS A 685 -9.84 -27.01 -3.77
N ILE A 686 -9.49 -26.73 -5.03
CA ILE A 686 -10.44 -26.85 -6.15
C ILE A 686 -10.93 -28.31 -6.27
N PRO A 687 -12.25 -28.54 -6.39
CA PRO A 687 -12.80 -29.88 -6.60
C PRO A 687 -12.48 -30.51 -7.96
N THR A 688 -12.38 -31.83 -7.97
CA THR A 688 -12.23 -32.62 -9.19
C THR A 688 -13.55 -32.60 -9.98
N GLN A 689 -13.47 -32.50 -11.31
CA GLN A 689 -14.66 -32.54 -12.17
C GLN A 689 -14.94 -33.95 -12.66
N TYR A 690 -16.22 -34.31 -12.77
CA TYR A 690 -16.64 -35.66 -13.14
C TYR A 690 -17.60 -35.62 -14.35
N GLU A 691 -17.51 -36.64 -15.20
CA GLU A 691 -18.47 -36.90 -16.28
C GLU A 691 -19.14 -38.26 -16.07
N ARG A 692 -20.46 -38.30 -16.25
CA ARG A 692 -21.28 -39.52 -16.12
C ARG A 692 -21.15 -40.38 -17.37
N LYS A 693 -20.74 -41.64 -17.22
CA LYS A 693 -20.60 -42.65 -18.29
C LYS A 693 -21.43 -43.89 -17.93
N GLN A 694 -21.58 -44.83 -18.87
CA GLN A 694 -22.11 -46.16 -18.56
C GLN A 694 -21.13 -46.85 -17.60
N GLY A 695 -21.54 -47.03 -16.34
CA GLY A 695 -20.68 -47.51 -15.25
C GLY A 695 -20.52 -46.54 -14.07
N GLY A 696 -20.90 -45.27 -14.20
CA GLY A 696 -20.89 -44.31 -13.07
C GLY A 696 -20.24 -42.96 -13.40
N LEU A 697 -19.69 -42.30 -12.37
CA LEU A 697 -18.92 -41.07 -12.49
C LEU A 697 -17.45 -41.39 -12.77
N VAL A 698 -16.87 -40.71 -13.76
CA VAL A 698 -15.45 -40.85 -14.15
C VAL A 698 -14.81 -39.47 -14.16
N GLU A 699 -13.56 -39.39 -13.69
CA GLU A 699 -12.82 -38.13 -13.65
C GLU A 699 -12.65 -37.50 -15.03
N ARG A 700 -12.84 -36.19 -15.07
CA ARG A 700 -12.79 -35.39 -16.29
C ARG A 700 -11.37 -34.88 -16.52
N ASN A 701 -10.52 -35.74 -17.06
CA ASN A 701 -9.22 -35.33 -17.59
C ASN A 701 -9.39 -34.33 -18.74
N ARG A 702 -9.37 -33.05 -18.40
CA ARG A 702 -9.18 -31.93 -19.33
C ARG A 702 -7.72 -31.50 -19.30
N GLU A 703 -6.90 -32.21 -20.05
CA GLU A 703 -5.69 -31.61 -20.61
C GLU A 703 -6.09 -30.55 -21.65
N GLU A 704 -6.26 -29.32 -21.19
CA GLU A 704 -5.98 -28.15 -22.03
C GLU A 704 -5.65 -26.95 -21.15
N GLN A 705 -4.34 -26.69 -20.98
CA GLN A 705 -3.86 -25.56 -20.19
C GLN A 705 -4.07 -24.25 -20.97
N VAL A 706 -5.25 -23.64 -20.81
CA VAL A 706 -5.46 -22.22 -21.11
C VAL A 706 -4.63 -21.42 -20.10
N LYS A 707 -3.39 -21.09 -20.45
CA LYS A 707 -2.37 -20.48 -19.57
C LYS A 707 -2.60 -18.98 -19.27
N PHE A 708 -3.79 -18.46 -19.52
CA PHE A 708 -4.11 -17.04 -19.43
C PHE A 708 -5.52 -16.80 -18.89
N VAL A 709 -5.75 -15.59 -18.38
CA VAL A 709 -7.05 -15.16 -17.84
C VAL A 709 -8.11 -15.10 -18.95
N ASN A 710 -9.14 -15.95 -18.85
CA ASN A 710 -10.22 -16.02 -19.83
C ASN A 710 -11.55 -15.49 -19.22
N PRO A 711 -11.93 -14.22 -19.52
CA PRO A 711 -13.18 -13.63 -19.02
C PRO A 711 -14.45 -14.23 -19.66
N GLY A 712 -14.31 -15.18 -20.59
CA GLY A 712 -15.40 -16.04 -21.06
C GLY A 712 -15.63 -17.31 -20.22
N GLY A 713 -14.74 -17.67 -19.28
CA GLY A 713 -14.94 -18.89 -18.50
C GLY A 713 -13.87 -19.43 -17.54
N SER A 714 -12.87 -18.68 -17.09
CA SER A 714 -11.82 -19.20 -16.18
C SER A 714 -11.87 -18.69 -14.73
N LEU A 715 -12.91 -17.98 -14.29
CA LEU A 715 -13.02 -17.53 -12.90
C LEU A 715 -13.26 -18.73 -11.96
N ILE A 716 -12.65 -18.67 -10.78
CA ILE A 716 -12.89 -19.53 -9.62
C ILE A 716 -13.56 -18.68 -8.55
N ALA A 717 -14.55 -19.23 -7.84
CA ALA A 717 -15.30 -18.54 -6.80
C ALA A 717 -16.03 -19.54 -5.88
N THR A 718 -16.40 -19.11 -4.68
CA THR A 718 -17.30 -19.85 -3.77
C THR A 718 -18.77 -19.68 -4.19
N MET A 719 -19.71 -20.33 -3.48
CA MET A 719 -21.15 -20.07 -3.70
C MET A 719 -21.53 -18.63 -3.30
N ASP A 720 -20.95 -18.15 -2.21
CA ASP A 720 -21.20 -16.84 -1.61
C ASP A 720 -20.78 -15.68 -2.54
N ASP A 721 -19.61 -15.80 -3.18
CA ASP A 721 -19.13 -14.83 -4.19
C ASP A 721 -20.12 -14.69 -5.36
N VAL A 722 -20.70 -15.82 -5.81
CA VAL A 722 -21.68 -15.84 -6.90
C VAL A 722 -23.05 -15.33 -6.41
N ALA A 723 -23.41 -15.57 -5.15
CA ALA A 723 -24.61 -15.01 -4.55
C ALA A 723 -24.53 -13.47 -4.43
N ARG A 724 -23.37 -12.91 -4.06
CA ARG A 724 -23.13 -11.46 -4.03
C ARG A 724 -23.33 -10.80 -5.39
N LEU A 725 -22.93 -11.45 -6.50
CA LEU A 725 -23.24 -10.94 -7.84
C LEU A 725 -24.76 -10.89 -8.10
N LEU A 726 -25.51 -11.93 -7.71
CA LEU A 726 -26.96 -11.93 -7.91
C LEU A 726 -27.71 -11.00 -6.96
N LEU A 727 -27.21 -10.80 -5.73
CA LEU A 727 -27.72 -9.78 -4.83
C LEU A 727 -27.46 -8.36 -5.36
N LEU A 728 -26.32 -8.09 -6.02
CA LEU A 728 -26.10 -6.81 -6.72
C LEU A 728 -27.17 -6.59 -7.80
N HIS A 729 -27.51 -7.63 -8.58
CA HIS A 729 -28.59 -7.56 -9.58
C HIS A 729 -29.97 -7.37 -8.95
N ARG A 730 -30.26 -8.04 -7.83
CA ARG A 730 -31.51 -7.93 -7.05
C ARG A 730 -31.67 -6.56 -6.39
N ASN A 731 -30.59 -5.99 -5.83
CA ASN A 731 -30.56 -4.71 -5.12
C ASN A 731 -30.45 -3.49 -6.07
N GLY A 732 -30.83 -3.63 -7.35
CA GLY A 732 -30.79 -2.53 -8.32
C GLY A 732 -29.40 -1.95 -8.55
N GLY A 733 -28.32 -2.72 -8.30
CA GLY A 733 -26.94 -2.29 -8.51
C GLY A 733 -26.28 -1.58 -7.33
N LYS A 734 -26.88 -1.65 -6.15
CA LYS A 734 -26.39 -1.02 -4.91
C LYS A 734 -25.69 -1.98 -3.96
N VAL A 735 -24.75 -1.44 -3.18
CA VAL A 735 -24.15 -2.05 -1.98
C VAL A 735 -24.16 -1.00 -0.88
N GLY A 736 -24.94 -1.23 0.18
CA GLY A 736 -25.37 -0.14 1.07
C GLY A 736 -26.06 0.97 0.26
N ASP A 737 -25.75 2.24 0.55
CA ASP A 737 -26.22 3.39 -0.22
C ASP A 737 -25.49 3.61 -1.56
N ARG A 738 -24.39 2.89 -1.80
CA ARG A 738 -23.50 3.12 -2.94
C ARG A 738 -23.98 2.40 -4.19
N GLN A 739 -24.24 3.16 -5.24
CA GLN A 739 -24.47 2.64 -6.60
C GLN A 739 -23.13 2.16 -7.20
N ILE A 740 -23.08 0.91 -7.66
CA ILE A 740 -21.90 0.30 -8.34
C ILE A 740 -22.13 0.21 -9.85
N VAL A 741 -23.33 -0.19 -10.25
CA VAL A 741 -23.81 -0.33 -11.64
C VAL A 741 -25.22 0.25 -11.71
N SER A 742 -25.62 0.87 -12.81
CA SER A 742 -26.94 1.50 -12.90
C SER A 742 -28.09 0.48 -13.02
N GLU A 743 -29.27 0.84 -12.52
CA GLU A 743 -30.48 0.04 -12.77
C GLU A 743 -30.78 -0.10 -14.27
N ALA A 744 -30.46 0.91 -15.09
CA ALA A 744 -30.66 0.87 -16.53
C ALA A 744 -29.77 -0.20 -17.19
N ALA A 745 -28.48 -0.24 -16.81
CA ALA A 745 -27.55 -1.26 -17.26
C ALA A 745 -27.97 -2.67 -16.80
N LEU A 746 -28.39 -2.86 -15.54
CA LEU A 746 -28.90 -4.14 -15.05
C LEU A 746 -30.18 -4.59 -15.78
N ARG A 747 -31.11 -3.67 -16.05
CA ARG A 747 -32.31 -3.94 -16.86
C ARG A 747 -31.92 -4.35 -18.29
N GLN A 748 -30.89 -3.74 -18.88
CA GLN A 748 -30.33 -4.17 -20.18
C GLN A 748 -29.73 -5.58 -20.10
N MET A 749 -28.95 -5.89 -19.06
CA MET A 749 -28.41 -7.24 -18.82
C MET A 749 -29.51 -8.30 -18.70
N ALA A 750 -30.63 -7.96 -18.06
CA ALA A 750 -31.81 -8.80 -17.90
C ALA A 750 -32.81 -8.75 -19.07
N THR A 751 -32.54 -7.97 -20.13
CA THR A 751 -33.41 -7.88 -21.32
C THR A 751 -32.93 -8.82 -22.41
N ALA A 752 -33.84 -9.59 -23.00
CA ALA A 752 -33.54 -10.48 -24.12
C ALA A 752 -33.10 -9.68 -25.36
N GLN A 753 -31.90 -9.94 -25.86
CA GLN A 753 -31.32 -9.23 -27.00
C GLN A 753 -31.86 -9.76 -28.35
N PRO A 754 -31.78 -8.97 -29.44
CA PRO A 754 -32.20 -9.39 -30.78
C PRO A 754 -31.49 -10.67 -31.26
N ALA A 755 -32.14 -11.42 -32.16
CA ALA A 755 -31.65 -12.69 -32.73
C ALA A 755 -31.26 -13.80 -31.72
N THR A 756 -31.61 -13.67 -30.44
CA THR A 756 -31.35 -14.70 -29.41
C THR A 756 -32.41 -15.81 -29.39
N ARG A 757 -32.05 -16.97 -28.82
CA ARG A 757 -32.84 -18.21 -28.88
C ARG A 757 -33.94 -18.30 -27.80
N GLY A 758 -35.08 -18.90 -28.15
CA GLY A 758 -36.13 -19.29 -27.19
C GLY A 758 -36.74 -18.10 -26.44
N THR A 759 -36.78 -18.18 -25.11
CA THR A 759 -37.17 -17.06 -24.23
C THR A 759 -36.18 -15.88 -24.26
N GLY A 760 -34.97 -16.11 -24.77
CA GLY A 760 -33.95 -15.09 -25.04
C GLY A 760 -32.67 -15.23 -24.21
N TYR A 761 -31.63 -14.52 -24.63
CA TYR A 761 -30.40 -14.32 -23.87
C TYR A 761 -30.16 -12.81 -23.71
N GLY A 762 -29.78 -12.39 -22.51
CA GLY A 762 -29.46 -11.01 -22.19
C GLY A 762 -27.97 -10.71 -22.34
N LEU A 763 -27.41 -9.93 -21.42
CA LEU A 763 -25.95 -9.79 -21.30
C LEU A 763 -25.51 -10.66 -20.11
N GLY A 764 -24.75 -11.72 -20.37
CA GLY A 764 -24.33 -12.69 -19.35
C GLY A 764 -25.36 -13.75 -18.94
N PHE A 765 -26.66 -13.55 -19.16
CA PHE A 765 -27.72 -14.42 -18.63
C PHE A 765 -28.66 -15.01 -19.69
N ASN A 766 -29.16 -16.23 -19.47
CA ASN A 766 -30.34 -16.74 -20.18
C ASN A 766 -31.59 -16.16 -19.50
N ILE A 767 -32.53 -15.64 -20.28
CA ILE A 767 -33.83 -15.20 -19.76
C ILE A 767 -34.71 -16.45 -19.64
N MET A 768 -35.11 -16.82 -18.43
CA MET A 768 -35.85 -18.06 -18.17
C MET A 768 -37.37 -17.85 -18.19
N ALA A 769 -37.84 -16.69 -17.75
CA ALA A 769 -39.24 -16.29 -17.79
C ALA A 769 -39.33 -14.77 -17.94
N LYS A 770 -40.39 -14.27 -18.58
CA LYS A 770 -40.68 -12.85 -18.75
C LYS A 770 -42.02 -12.49 -18.10
N ARG A 771 -42.14 -11.23 -17.66
CA ARG A 771 -43.41 -10.59 -17.33
C ARG A 771 -44.14 -10.16 -18.61
N PRO A 772 -45.44 -9.77 -18.54
CA PRO A 772 -46.19 -9.29 -19.69
C PRO A 772 -45.60 -8.04 -20.37
N ASP A 773 -44.83 -7.22 -19.64
CA ASP A 773 -44.11 -6.04 -20.17
C ASP A 773 -42.82 -6.39 -20.93
N GLY A 774 -42.45 -7.68 -21.00
CA GLY A 774 -41.23 -8.17 -21.64
C GLY A 774 -39.98 -8.19 -20.77
N SER A 775 -40.01 -7.59 -19.56
CA SER A 775 -38.92 -7.67 -18.58
C SER A 775 -38.75 -9.10 -18.06
N ALA A 776 -37.55 -9.44 -17.59
CA ALA A 776 -37.33 -10.78 -17.01
C ALA A 776 -38.01 -10.92 -15.64
N LYS A 777 -38.85 -11.96 -15.49
CA LYS A 777 -39.19 -12.51 -14.18
C LYS A 777 -37.98 -13.27 -13.61
N ARG A 778 -37.31 -14.08 -14.45
CA ARG A 778 -36.26 -15.02 -14.00
C ARG A 778 -35.06 -15.02 -14.94
N ILE A 779 -33.86 -14.90 -14.40
CA ILE A 779 -32.58 -15.01 -15.12
C ILE A 779 -31.74 -16.19 -14.59
N ARG A 780 -30.95 -16.83 -15.45
CA ARG A 780 -30.11 -17.97 -15.07
C ARG A 780 -28.85 -18.13 -15.92
N HIS A 781 -27.78 -18.58 -15.30
CA HIS A 781 -26.62 -19.14 -16.01
C HIS A 781 -26.13 -20.45 -15.39
N THR A 782 -25.49 -21.28 -16.22
CA THR A 782 -24.85 -22.54 -15.80
C THR A 782 -23.41 -22.62 -16.28
N GLY A 783 -22.57 -23.33 -15.55
CA GLY A 783 -21.19 -23.65 -15.89
C GLY A 783 -21.02 -25.13 -16.25
N ALA A 784 -20.16 -25.41 -17.23
CA ALA A 784 -19.79 -26.76 -17.67
C ALA A 784 -19.01 -27.56 -16.60
N SER A 785 -18.73 -26.95 -15.45
CA SER A 785 -18.11 -27.51 -14.24
C SER A 785 -19.13 -28.00 -13.21
N GLY A 786 -20.43 -27.91 -13.51
CA GLY A 786 -21.50 -28.26 -12.56
C GLY A 786 -22.02 -27.10 -11.72
N THR A 787 -21.76 -25.85 -12.10
CA THR A 787 -22.29 -24.68 -11.38
C THR A 787 -23.59 -24.16 -11.99
N LEU A 788 -24.49 -23.64 -11.17
CA LEU A 788 -25.72 -22.96 -11.55
C LEU A 788 -25.90 -21.71 -10.67
N ALA A 789 -26.36 -20.62 -11.28
CA ALA A 789 -26.78 -19.40 -10.59
C ALA A 789 -28.09 -18.91 -11.21
N MET A 790 -29.10 -18.67 -10.38
CA MET A 790 -30.44 -18.25 -10.78
C MET A 790 -30.95 -17.15 -9.85
N LEU A 791 -31.63 -16.15 -10.42
CA LEU A 791 -32.39 -15.12 -9.70
C LEU A 791 -33.80 -15.07 -10.30
N ASP A 792 -34.81 -15.17 -9.45
CA ASP A 792 -36.19 -14.76 -9.75
C ASP A 792 -36.49 -13.44 -9.04
N PHE A 793 -36.94 -12.46 -9.81
CA PHE A 793 -37.22 -11.09 -9.37
C PHE A 793 -38.65 -10.91 -8.82
N ASP A 794 -39.57 -11.84 -9.09
CA ASP A 794 -40.95 -11.79 -8.57
C ASP A 794 -41.07 -12.64 -7.29
N ASP A 795 -40.38 -13.78 -7.26
CA ASP A 795 -40.33 -14.69 -6.12
C ASP A 795 -39.20 -14.30 -5.11
N ASP A 796 -38.48 -13.21 -5.38
CA ASP A 796 -37.31 -12.65 -4.66
C ASP A 796 -36.33 -13.73 -4.16
N LEU A 797 -35.93 -14.59 -5.10
CA LEU A 797 -35.29 -15.88 -4.83
C LEU A 797 -33.99 -16.02 -5.62
N ILE A 798 -32.88 -16.23 -4.90
CA ILE A 798 -31.57 -16.58 -5.46
C ILE A 798 -31.29 -18.06 -5.16
N VAL A 799 -30.85 -18.81 -6.18
CA VAL A 799 -30.41 -20.21 -6.02
C VAL A 799 -29.06 -20.42 -6.71
N ILE A 800 -28.05 -20.79 -5.92
CA ILE A 800 -26.73 -21.20 -6.36
C ILE A 800 -26.56 -22.71 -6.09
N VAL A 801 -26.11 -23.47 -7.09
CA VAL A 801 -25.92 -24.93 -6.97
C VAL A 801 -24.58 -25.33 -7.60
N PHE A 802 -23.69 -25.93 -6.83
CA PHE A 802 -22.41 -26.47 -7.30
C PHE A 802 -22.44 -28.00 -7.19
N THR A 803 -22.10 -28.72 -8.27
CA THR A 803 -22.30 -30.19 -8.33
C THR A 803 -21.16 -30.98 -8.99
N GLN A 804 -20.07 -30.34 -9.40
CA GLN A 804 -18.88 -30.94 -10.06
C GLN A 804 -19.11 -31.67 -11.41
N VAL A 805 -20.37 -31.93 -11.77
CA VAL A 805 -20.82 -32.60 -12.99
C VAL A 805 -21.62 -31.61 -13.84
N ASP A 806 -21.27 -31.49 -15.12
CA ASP A 806 -21.87 -30.52 -16.07
C ASP A 806 -23.42 -30.48 -15.98
N GLN A 807 -23.96 -29.30 -15.65
CA GLN A 807 -25.39 -29.07 -15.42
C GLN A 807 -26.30 -29.52 -16.57
N THR A 808 -25.78 -29.63 -17.80
CA THR A 808 -26.54 -30.18 -18.94
C THR A 808 -26.83 -31.68 -18.80
N LYS A 809 -25.90 -32.45 -18.22
CA LYS A 809 -25.94 -33.91 -18.10
C LYS A 809 -26.80 -34.41 -16.93
N ILE A 810 -27.09 -33.54 -15.97
CA ILE A 810 -27.89 -33.82 -14.75
C ILE A 810 -29.27 -33.11 -14.78
N THR A 811 -29.78 -32.83 -15.99
CA THR A 811 -30.97 -31.99 -16.22
C THR A 811 -32.23 -32.44 -15.45
N THR A 812 -32.49 -33.74 -15.31
CA THR A 812 -33.67 -34.26 -14.59
C THR A 812 -33.59 -33.94 -13.09
N TRP A 813 -32.53 -34.40 -12.42
CA TRP A 813 -32.27 -34.14 -11.00
C TRP A 813 -32.26 -32.64 -10.69
N ARG A 814 -31.57 -31.84 -11.53
CA ARG A 814 -31.49 -30.38 -11.38
C ARG A 814 -32.87 -29.73 -11.46
N ASN A 815 -33.73 -30.20 -12.37
CA ASN A 815 -35.09 -29.67 -12.49
C ASN A 815 -35.96 -30.07 -11.29
N GLN A 816 -35.82 -31.30 -10.77
CA GLN A 816 -36.52 -31.74 -9.55
C GLN A 816 -36.10 -30.91 -8.32
N LEU A 817 -34.81 -30.67 -8.12
CA LEU A 817 -34.31 -29.81 -7.05
C LEU A 817 -34.87 -28.38 -7.15
N LEU A 818 -34.79 -27.76 -8.33
CA LEU A 818 -35.32 -26.40 -8.54
C LEU A 818 -36.85 -26.33 -8.41
N GLN A 819 -37.56 -27.41 -8.74
CA GLN A 819 -39.02 -27.49 -8.58
C GLN A 819 -39.41 -27.48 -7.09
N SER A 820 -38.79 -28.33 -6.26
CA SER A 820 -39.09 -28.35 -4.82
C SER A 820 -38.72 -27.05 -4.09
N ILE A 821 -37.71 -26.32 -4.56
CA ILE A 821 -37.39 -24.97 -4.05
C ILE A 821 -38.49 -23.96 -4.46
N ALA A 822 -38.98 -24.01 -5.70
CA ALA A 822 -40.07 -23.14 -6.17
C ALA A 822 -41.42 -23.46 -5.52
N GLU A 823 -41.68 -24.72 -5.19
CA GLU A 823 -42.87 -25.17 -4.45
C GLU A 823 -42.88 -24.64 -3.02
N ALA A 824 -41.72 -24.63 -2.34
CA ALA A 824 -41.58 -24.01 -1.01
C ALA A 824 -41.91 -22.50 -1.05
N CYS A 825 -41.47 -21.79 -2.09
CA CYS A 825 -41.74 -20.37 -2.26
C CYS A 825 -43.21 -20.07 -2.60
N THR A 826 -43.82 -20.85 -3.50
CA THR A 826 -45.19 -20.60 -3.98
C THR A 826 -46.29 -20.99 -2.98
N ALA A 827 -46.03 -21.96 -2.09
CA ALA A 827 -46.93 -22.27 -0.99
C ALA A 827 -47.14 -21.06 -0.05
N ASN A 828 -46.07 -20.31 0.24
CA ASN A 828 -46.10 -19.09 1.06
C ASN A 828 -46.97 -18.00 0.38
N THR A 829 -46.79 -17.78 -0.93
CA THR A 829 -47.56 -16.76 -1.69
C THR A 829 -49.08 -17.01 -1.71
N GLN A 830 -49.52 -18.24 -1.49
CA GLN A 830 -50.95 -18.57 -1.37
C GLN A 830 -51.46 -18.44 0.07
N ALA A 831 -50.69 -18.88 1.07
CA ALA A 831 -51.05 -18.75 2.49
C ALA A 831 -51.19 -17.27 2.93
N SER A 832 -50.27 -16.41 2.51
CA SER A 832 -50.29 -14.95 2.78
C SER A 832 -51.43 -14.20 2.07
N ARG A 833 -52.03 -14.79 1.03
CA ARG A 833 -53.22 -14.27 0.32
C ARG A 833 -54.55 -14.87 0.77
N ALA A 834 -54.52 -15.83 1.69
CA ALA A 834 -55.70 -16.42 2.34
C ALA A 834 -55.85 -15.97 3.81
N SER A 835 -54.98 -15.07 4.27
CA SER A 835 -54.93 -14.49 5.61
C SER A 835 -55.07 -12.96 5.63
N ASN A 836 -55.35 -12.37 4.46
CA ASN A 836 -55.85 -11.01 4.24
C ASN A 836 -57.18 -11.10 3.48
#